data_AF-A0A7X9DK44-F1
#
_entry.id   AF-A0A7X9DK44-F1
#
_cell.length_a   1.000
_cell.length_b   1.000
_cell.length_c   1.000
_cell.angle_alpha   90.00
_cell.angle_beta   90.00
_cell.angle_gamma   90.00
#
_symmetry.space_group_name_H-M   'P 1'
#
loop_
_entity.id
_entity.type
_entity.pdbx_description
1 polymer ?
#
loop_
_entity_poly.entity_id
_entity_poly.type
_entity_poly.pdbx_seq_one_letter_code
_entity_poly.pdbx_strand_id
1 'polypeptide(L)'
;MLNTILELSAFIGILGLGYILVLKNFNLTIYILLLGSVLLHKELFSFYRWDLLPIRALMFGVLLAALTKFALYVKTNKKFPGFQLFIDQPFLLMLTILWVVRGLSILFSFNLEASVLLFGFFTTVVALGILLLGYLKGQPEKALSYLKFYIYVAFGLSLFGFVQYFYHFKTGKVIGSFWVIPGNIPRVGSLFWDVNHYGALIAALVPVSAVLVLIEKKALHKILFAVITVSLSISLVLTNSRTSLLMDGVAVAIFVGILFLRKFGRKGVLFVMLLFVFLSLPPILEYNRKGSAFREKVKQYLNYRVDSSDSHFLLILGAYQIFEEYPILGGGYGSFFEHFGKTQAGPLYYGRDPAALTNRVPAHTIWGELIAETGIIGLSVFILLIGIMTGSLGYLALRSTNKSTYLLSSAMLGVVLGWMVSGIFYSYNAEFFWLIMFLFFGFGYAELHREFTLNQVVSYFAKSVIPFATVFFIAAFLIFVKLGSVSLIPWDDAIYAKIAKNMVYTNEYITQNWVPGKVWYEKPPLFMWLVAMYFKLFGFTDFAAKLPSALAGLGTVMLVFVFAKRFFGKTAGFIAAFSLVTTVQYLFYSRMAMTDVLCAFFMTASLAIYYSKRFDSQLNFLTILISGLFVGLAVMTKGVVGLIPLAVMGLYEIYLLFSRQQEALGKSVLHLFGVLLVSAVIFMPWHYRMFQLYGNSFLNNYIGYHVFARATEDIENKEQPIYWYIIILKVSMRLWFISLLGALPYSVVSLYKSKNTKTVNSLAFILIWAGFIFAFFSVPTSKLIWYIIPLYIPLAVLNGYFVSSIYNHISQKFELLQNSVVKFLLFYIFGIVILGYTFLVRNMIYVPDSTGSIARLLKLKDTSFGIEQFAYLDRVDLPLAYYYTDGKFKIIDFNAEKPERIPQVGFDDKLVMLTKKGRFVDKLPQYDYYATVVKEDGDYILWYYESKRNYYTSALEDANKRWAELSATITQKYKVVINAPLEMQQEYSLLVDKVNEYSDILMLHQ
;
A
#
# COMPACT_ATOMS: atom_id res chain seq x y z
N MET A 1 6.21 -21.80 -47.89
CA MET A 1 7.02 -23.02 -47.63
C MET A 1 8.51 -22.74 -47.77
N LEU A 2 9.02 -22.26 -48.92
CA LEU A 2 10.45 -21.94 -49.11
C LEU A 2 11.00 -20.94 -48.08
N ASN A 3 10.26 -19.86 -47.78
CA ASN A 3 10.65 -18.87 -46.77
C ASN A 3 10.76 -19.48 -45.37
N THR A 4 9.81 -20.34 -44.98
CA THR A 4 9.86 -21.08 -43.71
C THR A 4 11.10 -21.99 -43.62
N ILE A 5 11.47 -22.64 -44.72
CA ILE A 5 12.65 -23.52 -44.77
C ILE A 5 13.94 -22.69 -44.65
N LEU A 6 14.03 -21.55 -45.36
CA LEU A 6 15.17 -20.63 -45.26
C LEU A 6 15.34 -20.05 -43.86
N GLU A 7 14.24 -19.64 -43.23
CA GLU A 7 14.20 -19.15 -41.84
C GLU A 7 14.66 -20.20 -40.83
N LEU A 8 14.12 -21.42 -40.94
CA LEU A 8 14.50 -22.52 -40.05
C LEU A 8 15.98 -22.88 -40.25
N SER A 9 16.47 -22.86 -41.49
CA SER A 9 17.87 -23.11 -41.82
C SER A 9 18.79 -22.02 -41.26
N ALA A 10 18.41 -20.74 -41.36
CA ALA A 10 19.14 -19.63 -40.77
C ALA A 10 19.15 -19.71 -39.24
N PHE A 11 18.02 -20.03 -38.62
CA PHE A 11 17.91 -20.25 -37.18
C PHE A 11 18.84 -21.37 -36.71
N ILE A 12 18.78 -22.54 -37.38
CA ILE A 12 19.65 -23.69 -37.07
C ILE A 12 21.12 -23.33 -37.27
N GLY A 13 21.46 -22.60 -38.34
CA GLY A 13 22.81 -22.13 -38.61
C GLY A 13 23.34 -21.20 -37.52
N ILE A 14 22.57 -20.19 -37.12
CA ILE A 14 22.93 -19.26 -36.03
C ILE A 14 23.05 -20.00 -34.70
N LEU A 15 22.13 -20.91 -34.41
CA LEU A 15 22.16 -21.75 -33.21
C LEU A 15 23.41 -22.62 -33.18
N GLY A 16 23.74 -23.29 -34.28
CA GLY A 16 24.94 -24.15 -34.41
C GLY A 16 26.24 -23.37 -34.27
N LEU A 17 26.35 -22.22 -34.94
CA LEU A 17 27.49 -21.31 -34.79
C LEU A 17 27.59 -20.75 -33.37
N GLY A 18 26.45 -20.36 -32.78
CA GLY A 18 26.36 -19.89 -31.42
C GLY A 18 26.82 -20.94 -30.40
N TYR A 19 26.37 -22.18 -30.56
CA TYR A 19 26.81 -23.32 -29.76
C TYR A 19 28.32 -23.54 -29.83
N ILE A 20 28.89 -23.60 -31.04
CA ILE A 20 30.34 -23.78 -31.24
C ILE A 20 31.11 -22.60 -30.61
N LEU A 21 30.61 -21.39 -30.78
CA LEU A 21 31.22 -20.18 -30.25
C LEU A 21 31.24 -20.19 -28.72
N VAL A 22 30.15 -20.57 -28.06
CA VAL A 22 30.07 -20.66 -26.58
C VAL A 22 31.10 -21.65 -26.02
N LEU A 23 31.33 -22.76 -26.74
CA LEU A 23 32.31 -23.77 -26.33
C LEU A 23 33.75 -23.33 -26.58
N LYS A 24 34.04 -22.67 -27.71
CA LYS A 24 35.41 -22.27 -28.09
C LYS A 24 35.85 -20.93 -27.48
N ASN A 25 34.98 -19.92 -27.44
CA ASN A 25 35.31 -18.57 -27.01
C ASN A 25 34.12 -17.87 -26.35
N PHE A 26 33.87 -18.23 -25.08
CA PHE A 26 32.78 -17.65 -24.31
C PHE A 26 32.91 -16.12 -24.11
N ASN A 27 34.15 -15.59 -24.07
CA ASN A 27 34.38 -14.15 -23.95
C ASN A 27 33.78 -13.40 -25.15
N LEU A 28 34.06 -13.87 -26.37
CA LEU A 28 33.49 -13.32 -27.59
C LEU A 28 31.96 -13.50 -27.64
N THR A 29 31.43 -14.63 -27.14
CA THR A 29 29.98 -14.83 -27.00
C THR A 29 29.33 -13.72 -26.18
N ILE A 30 29.90 -13.35 -25.02
CA ILE A 30 29.31 -12.29 -24.18
C ILE A 30 29.32 -10.93 -24.90
N TYR A 31 30.41 -10.58 -25.58
CA TYR A 31 30.45 -9.34 -26.39
C TYR A 31 29.38 -9.32 -27.49
N ILE A 32 29.20 -10.44 -28.20
CA ILE A 32 28.16 -10.58 -29.22
C ILE A 32 26.76 -10.51 -28.60
N LEU A 33 26.55 -11.10 -27.43
CA LEU A 33 25.27 -11.02 -26.73
C LEU A 33 24.94 -9.58 -26.31
N LEU A 34 25.90 -8.84 -25.76
CA LEU A 34 25.74 -7.44 -25.36
C LEU A 34 25.44 -6.51 -26.54
N LEU A 35 26.11 -6.75 -27.66
CA LEU A 35 25.87 -5.99 -28.89
C LEU A 35 24.52 -6.37 -29.50
N GLY A 36 24.26 -7.67 -29.65
CA GLY A 36 23.05 -8.20 -30.27
C GLY A 36 21.78 -7.92 -29.48
N SER A 37 21.85 -7.87 -28.13
CA SER A 37 20.68 -7.58 -27.28
C SER A 37 20.12 -6.17 -27.47
N VAL A 38 20.87 -5.26 -28.10
CA VAL A 38 20.44 -3.88 -28.35
C VAL A 38 20.35 -3.52 -29.82
N LEU A 39 21.22 -4.09 -30.67
CA LEU A 39 21.14 -3.87 -32.12
C LEU A 39 19.95 -4.60 -32.75
N LEU A 40 19.65 -5.83 -32.28
CA LEU A 40 18.59 -6.66 -32.83
C LEU A 40 17.27 -6.46 -32.07
N HIS A 41 17.08 -5.33 -31.39
CA HIS A 41 15.90 -5.07 -30.59
C HIS A 41 14.68 -4.77 -31.48
N LYS A 42 13.96 -5.84 -31.81
CA LYS A 42 12.65 -5.93 -32.46
C LYS A 42 12.45 -5.46 -33.90
N GLU A 43 13.25 -4.62 -34.57
CA GLU A 43 12.95 -4.35 -36.01
C GLU A 43 14.14 -4.13 -36.96
N LEU A 44 15.22 -3.43 -36.59
CA LEU A 44 16.14 -2.90 -37.60
C LEU A 44 16.95 -3.96 -38.40
N PHE A 45 16.98 -5.21 -37.92
CA PHE A 45 17.69 -6.34 -38.55
C PHE A 45 16.84 -7.63 -38.58
N SER A 46 15.52 -7.53 -38.44
CA SER A 46 14.61 -8.68 -38.56
C SER A 46 14.43 -9.02 -40.05
N PHE A 47 14.89 -10.20 -40.46
CA PHE A 47 14.57 -10.71 -41.79
C PHE A 47 13.20 -11.40 -41.75
N TYR A 48 12.17 -10.70 -42.26
CA TYR A 48 10.86 -11.19 -42.72
C TYR A 48 9.84 -11.77 -41.71
N ARG A 49 10.23 -12.32 -40.55
CA ARG A 49 9.30 -12.62 -39.44
C ARG A 49 9.77 -11.98 -38.13
N TRP A 50 8.85 -11.26 -37.48
CA TRP A 50 9.09 -10.49 -36.25
C TRP A 50 9.59 -11.37 -35.08
N ASP A 51 9.40 -12.68 -35.16
CA ASP A 51 9.60 -13.62 -34.05
C ASP A 51 10.95 -14.36 -34.09
N LEU A 52 11.66 -14.32 -35.23
CA LEU A 52 12.96 -14.99 -35.42
C LEU A 52 14.12 -14.03 -35.13
N LEU A 53 14.30 -13.73 -33.85
CA LEU A 53 15.40 -12.89 -33.39
C LEU A 53 16.73 -13.68 -33.40
N PRO A 54 17.75 -13.28 -34.20
CA PRO A 54 19.06 -13.96 -34.22
C PRO A 54 19.70 -14.10 -32.82
N ILE A 55 19.42 -13.14 -31.94
CA ILE A 55 19.88 -13.18 -30.55
C ILE A 55 19.24 -14.33 -29.76
N ARG A 56 17.98 -14.68 -30.02
CA ARG A 56 17.30 -15.80 -29.36
C ARG A 56 17.87 -17.13 -29.83
N ALA A 57 18.18 -17.26 -31.12
CA ALA A 57 18.89 -18.43 -31.65
C ALA A 57 20.27 -18.62 -30.99
N LEU A 58 21.02 -17.53 -30.78
CA LEU A 58 22.27 -17.54 -30.03
C LEU A 58 22.07 -17.95 -28.56
N MET A 59 21.03 -17.45 -27.88
CA MET A 59 20.68 -17.84 -26.52
C MET A 59 20.30 -19.33 -26.42
N PHE A 60 19.65 -19.90 -27.43
CA PHE A 60 19.47 -21.36 -27.52
C PHE A 60 20.81 -22.10 -27.69
N GLY A 61 21.76 -21.54 -28.44
CA GLY A 61 23.14 -22.05 -28.50
C GLY A 61 23.84 -22.05 -27.12
N VAL A 62 23.63 -21.00 -26.31
CA VAL A 62 24.10 -20.94 -24.91
C VAL A 62 23.49 -22.06 -24.06
N LEU A 63 22.19 -22.32 -24.20
CA LEU A 63 21.50 -23.42 -23.53
C LEU A 63 22.08 -24.78 -23.92
N LEU A 64 22.24 -25.06 -25.20
CA LEU A 64 22.81 -26.32 -25.69
C LEU A 64 24.25 -26.53 -25.19
N ALA A 65 25.05 -25.46 -25.14
CA ALA A 65 26.41 -25.51 -24.62
C ALA A 65 26.43 -25.73 -23.10
N ALA A 66 25.50 -25.12 -22.35
CA ALA A 66 25.34 -25.38 -20.92
C ALA A 66 24.98 -26.85 -20.66
N LEU A 67 24.02 -27.40 -21.41
CA LEU A 67 23.63 -28.81 -21.35
C LEU A 67 24.78 -29.74 -21.71
N THR A 68 25.57 -29.40 -22.74
CA THR A 68 26.76 -30.18 -23.12
C THR A 68 27.80 -30.19 -22.02
N LYS A 69 28.14 -29.01 -21.46
CA LYS A 69 29.08 -28.91 -20.33
C LYS A 69 28.59 -29.68 -19.12
N PHE A 70 27.28 -29.63 -18.85
CA PHE A 70 26.65 -30.40 -17.79
C PHE A 70 26.74 -31.91 -18.02
N ALA A 71 26.38 -32.40 -19.21
CA ALA A 71 26.48 -33.80 -19.58
C ALA A 71 27.93 -34.32 -19.49
N LEU A 72 28.90 -33.54 -19.97
CA LEU A 72 30.33 -33.84 -19.85
C LEU A 72 30.78 -33.88 -18.39
N TYR A 73 30.32 -32.93 -17.56
CA TYR A 73 30.60 -32.94 -16.13
C TYR A 73 30.07 -34.21 -15.46
N VAL A 74 28.83 -34.61 -15.73
CA VAL A 74 28.22 -35.84 -15.19
C VAL A 74 28.97 -37.08 -15.66
N LYS A 75 29.29 -37.15 -16.96
CA LYS A 75 30.05 -38.25 -17.56
C LYS A 75 31.44 -38.38 -16.92
N THR A 76 32.13 -37.26 -16.70
CA THR A 76 33.50 -37.24 -16.16
C THR A 76 33.53 -37.57 -14.67
N ASN A 77 32.63 -36.97 -13.89
CA ASN A 77 32.63 -37.12 -12.43
C ASN A 77 31.85 -38.34 -11.94
N LYS A 78 31.17 -39.07 -12.85
CA LYS A 78 30.24 -40.19 -12.56
C LYS A 78 29.22 -39.88 -11.46
N LYS A 79 28.95 -38.59 -11.24
CA LYS A 79 28.07 -38.07 -10.21
C LYS A 79 27.33 -36.90 -10.82
N PHE A 80 26.02 -36.85 -10.59
CA PHE A 80 25.31 -35.60 -10.71
C PHE A 80 25.99 -34.59 -9.79
N PRO A 81 26.21 -33.33 -10.21
CA PRO A 81 26.64 -32.31 -9.28
C PRO A 81 25.67 -32.34 -8.12
N GLY A 82 26.19 -32.66 -6.92
CA GLY A 82 25.33 -32.85 -5.76
C GLY A 82 24.49 -31.61 -5.55
N PHE A 83 23.29 -31.78 -4.97
CA PHE A 83 22.43 -30.67 -4.55
C PHE A 83 23.20 -29.59 -3.77
N GLN A 84 24.30 -29.98 -3.11
CA GLN A 84 25.30 -29.14 -2.49
C GLN A 84 25.82 -27.97 -3.36
N LEU A 85 26.04 -28.15 -4.67
CA LEU A 85 26.51 -27.07 -5.56
C LEU A 85 25.49 -25.92 -5.65
N PHE A 86 24.20 -26.24 -5.63
CA PHE A 86 23.12 -25.25 -5.60
C PHE A 86 22.97 -24.64 -4.21
N ILE A 87 23.16 -25.42 -3.14
CA ILE A 87 23.20 -24.91 -1.76
C ILE A 87 24.35 -23.90 -1.59
N ASP A 88 25.53 -24.18 -2.15
CA ASP A 88 26.71 -23.34 -2.04
C ASP A 88 26.62 -22.06 -2.91
N GLN A 89 25.65 -21.99 -3.82
CA GLN A 89 25.39 -20.85 -4.72
C GLN A 89 23.93 -20.38 -4.63
N PRO A 90 23.52 -19.64 -3.57
CA PRO A 90 22.11 -19.34 -3.31
C PRO A 90 21.41 -18.51 -4.40
N PHE A 91 22.15 -17.67 -5.13
CA PHE A 91 21.59 -16.96 -6.29
C PHE A 91 21.14 -17.93 -7.39
N LEU A 92 21.98 -18.91 -7.74
CA LEU A 92 21.64 -19.93 -8.73
C LEU A 92 20.51 -20.83 -8.24
N LEU A 93 20.48 -21.17 -6.94
CA LEU A 93 19.36 -21.91 -6.36
C LEU A 93 18.04 -21.14 -6.50
N MET A 94 18.00 -19.86 -6.12
CA MET A 94 16.78 -19.04 -6.27
C MET A 94 16.37 -18.88 -7.74
N LEU A 95 17.34 -18.73 -8.65
CA LEU A 95 17.08 -18.64 -10.09
C LEU A 95 16.47 -19.95 -10.63
N THR A 96 16.98 -21.10 -10.20
CA THR A 96 16.43 -22.42 -10.55
C THR A 96 15.07 -22.66 -9.93
N ILE A 97 14.84 -22.28 -8.67
CA ILE A 97 13.51 -22.40 -8.03
C ILE A 97 12.51 -21.51 -8.78
N LEU A 98 12.89 -20.29 -9.17
CA LEU A 98 12.02 -19.41 -9.95
C LEU A 98 11.67 -20.04 -11.31
N TRP A 99 12.63 -20.74 -11.94
CA TRP A 99 12.39 -21.52 -13.15
C TRP A 99 11.39 -22.66 -12.90
N VAL A 100 11.56 -23.45 -11.83
CA VAL A 100 10.61 -24.51 -11.47
C VAL A 100 9.21 -23.95 -11.22
N VAL A 101 9.09 -22.88 -10.44
CA VAL A 101 7.79 -22.27 -10.12
C VAL A 101 7.10 -21.75 -11.38
N ARG A 102 7.84 -21.13 -12.30
CA ARG A 102 7.30 -20.73 -13.61
C ARG A 102 6.82 -21.94 -14.41
N GLY A 103 7.61 -23.01 -14.47
CA GLY A 103 7.20 -24.25 -15.15
C GLY A 103 5.93 -24.85 -14.56
N LEU A 104 5.82 -24.91 -13.24
CA LEU A 104 4.61 -25.38 -12.54
C LEU A 104 3.40 -24.48 -12.79
N SER A 105 3.60 -23.15 -12.86
CA SER A 105 2.51 -22.20 -13.10
C SER A 105 1.85 -22.39 -14.47
N ILE A 106 2.57 -22.94 -15.47
CA ILE A 106 2.03 -23.19 -16.82
C ILE A 106 0.78 -24.08 -16.79
N LEU A 107 0.61 -24.91 -15.74
CA LEU A 107 -0.60 -25.72 -15.53
C LEU A 107 -1.89 -24.89 -15.47
N PHE A 108 -1.81 -23.60 -15.16
CA PHE A 108 -2.94 -22.67 -15.09
C PHE A 108 -3.04 -21.72 -16.30
N SER A 109 -2.21 -21.93 -17.33
CA SER A 109 -2.18 -21.08 -18.52
C SER A 109 -3.38 -21.32 -19.43
N PHE A 110 -3.98 -20.22 -19.93
CA PHE A 110 -4.97 -20.25 -21.01
C PHE A 110 -4.34 -20.15 -22.40
N ASN A 111 -3.03 -19.92 -22.50
CA ASN A 111 -2.29 -19.86 -23.77
C ASN A 111 -0.97 -20.63 -23.66
N LEU A 112 -1.04 -21.94 -23.89
CA LEU A 112 0.08 -22.85 -23.71
C LEU A 112 1.25 -22.52 -24.64
N GLU A 113 0.98 -22.13 -25.90
CA GLU A 113 2.01 -21.78 -26.88
C GLU A 113 2.86 -20.59 -26.39
N ALA A 114 2.20 -19.49 -26.02
CA ALA A 114 2.87 -18.31 -25.50
C ALA A 114 3.65 -18.61 -24.21
N SER A 115 3.06 -19.39 -23.30
CA SER A 115 3.69 -19.82 -22.06
C SER A 115 4.95 -20.64 -22.29
N VAL A 116 4.90 -21.61 -23.21
CA VAL A 116 6.05 -22.47 -23.55
C VAL A 116 7.17 -21.66 -24.20
N LEU A 117 6.85 -20.74 -25.12
CA LEU A 117 7.85 -19.86 -25.74
C LEU A 117 8.54 -18.96 -24.72
N LEU A 118 7.76 -18.32 -23.84
CA LEU A 118 8.30 -17.44 -22.80
C LEU A 118 9.11 -18.22 -21.75
N PHE A 119 8.67 -19.43 -21.40
CA PHE A 119 9.40 -20.34 -20.54
C PHE A 119 10.71 -20.82 -21.17
N GLY A 120 10.71 -21.12 -22.48
CA GLY A 120 11.90 -21.41 -23.26
C GLY A 120 12.91 -20.28 -23.22
N PHE A 121 12.46 -19.03 -23.44
CA PHE A 121 13.29 -17.85 -23.26
C PHE A 121 13.90 -17.79 -21.85
N PHE A 122 13.09 -17.91 -20.81
CA PHE A 122 13.60 -17.85 -19.44
C PHE A 122 14.58 -19.00 -19.12
N THR A 123 14.38 -20.17 -19.73
CA THR A 123 15.33 -21.30 -19.62
C THR A 123 16.71 -20.94 -20.18
N THR A 124 16.76 -20.21 -21.31
CA THR A 124 18.03 -19.71 -21.85
C THR A 124 18.67 -18.64 -20.94
N VAL A 125 17.87 -17.81 -20.27
CA VAL A 125 18.35 -16.84 -19.26
C VAL A 125 18.99 -17.58 -18.07
N VAL A 126 18.37 -18.65 -17.56
CA VAL A 126 18.92 -19.47 -16.47
C VAL A 126 20.26 -20.09 -16.90
N ALA A 127 20.34 -20.67 -18.10
CA ALA A 127 21.57 -21.25 -18.63
C ALA A 127 22.70 -20.20 -18.77
N LEU A 128 22.37 -19.00 -19.27
CA LEU A 128 23.30 -17.89 -19.36
C LEU A 128 23.81 -17.48 -17.97
N GLY A 129 22.93 -17.34 -16.98
CA GLY A 129 23.30 -16.99 -15.60
C GLY A 129 24.28 -17.99 -14.99
N ILE A 130 24.02 -19.29 -15.16
CA ILE A 130 24.90 -20.37 -14.69
C ILE A 130 26.30 -20.28 -15.33
N LEU A 131 26.36 -20.18 -16.66
CA LEU A 131 27.63 -20.13 -17.39
C LEU A 131 28.41 -18.83 -17.10
N LEU A 132 27.73 -17.69 -17.07
CA LEU A 132 28.35 -16.38 -16.86
C LEU A 132 28.93 -16.24 -15.45
N LEU A 133 28.19 -16.64 -14.41
CA LEU A 133 28.69 -16.56 -13.04
C LEU A 133 29.85 -17.51 -12.79
N GLY A 134 29.80 -18.71 -13.36
CA GLY A 134 30.96 -19.62 -13.36
C GLY A 134 32.18 -19.01 -14.03
N TYR A 135 31.99 -18.29 -15.14
CA TYR A 135 33.07 -17.64 -15.90
C TYR A 135 33.66 -16.40 -15.21
N LEU A 136 32.84 -15.62 -14.50
CA LEU A 136 33.25 -14.41 -13.78
C LEU A 136 33.86 -14.68 -12.41
N LYS A 137 33.76 -15.91 -11.90
CA LYS A 137 34.24 -16.31 -10.58
C LYS A 137 35.69 -15.87 -10.35
N GLY A 138 35.89 -15.02 -9.33
CA GLY A 138 37.20 -14.47 -8.95
C GLY A 138 37.81 -13.45 -9.92
N GLN A 139 37.06 -12.96 -10.90
CA GLN A 139 37.54 -12.08 -11.98
C GLN A 139 36.66 -10.82 -12.13
N PRO A 140 36.63 -9.91 -11.14
CA PRO A 140 35.76 -8.73 -11.15
C PRO A 140 36.09 -7.74 -12.28
N GLU A 141 37.36 -7.63 -12.65
CA GLU A 141 37.81 -6.78 -13.77
C GLU A 141 37.19 -7.22 -15.11
N LYS A 142 36.91 -8.52 -15.30
CA LYS A 142 36.22 -8.99 -16.50
C LYS A 142 34.77 -8.52 -16.52
N ALA A 143 34.06 -8.61 -15.40
CA ALA A 143 32.69 -8.10 -15.30
C ALA A 143 32.66 -6.59 -15.62
N LEU A 144 33.63 -5.83 -15.10
CA LEU A 144 33.77 -4.41 -15.39
C LEU A 144 34.09 -4.15 -16.87
N SER A 145 34.91 -4.98 -17.52
CA SER A 145 35.22 -4.84 -18.94
C SER A 145 33.99 -5.01 -19.84
N TYR A 146 33.12 -5.98 -19.53
CA TYR A 146 31.85 -6.17 -20.22
C TYR A 146 30.90 -4.99 -20.02
N LEU A 147 30.82 -4.46 -18.80
CA LEU A 147 30.02 -3.25 -18.52
C LEU A 147 30.53 -2.02 -19.26
N LYS A 148 31.86 -1.81 -19.31
CA LYS A 148 32.48 -0.73 -20.09
C LYS A 148 32.17 -0.86 -21.58
N PHE A 149 32.30 -2.07 -22.13
CA PHE A 149 31.89 -2.33 -23.50
C PHE A 149 30.42 -1.99 -23.72
N TYR A 150 29.54 -2.39 -22.80
CA TYR A 150 28.13 -2.12 -22.96
C TYR A 150 27.78 -0.62 -22.89
N ILE A 151 28.50 0.13 -22.05
CA ILE A 151 28.46 1.60 -22.00
C ILE A 151 28.90 2.20 -23.35
N TYR A 152 29.94 1.67 -24.01
CA TYR A 152 30.33 2.14 -25.35
C TYR A 152 29.27 1.83 -26.41
N VAL A 153 28.62 0.68 -26.34
CA VAL A 153 27.49 0.36 -27.25
C VAL A 153 26.34 1.33 -27.02
N ALA A 154 25.96 1.59 -25.77
CA ALA A 154 24.91 2.57 -25.43
C ALA A 154 25.26 4.01 -25.85
N PHE A 155 26.54 4.36 -25.80
CA PHE A 155 27.04 5.62 -26.33
C PHE A 155 26.86 5.71 -27.85
N GLY A 156 27.22 4.66 -28.60
CA GLY A 156 26.96 4.58 -30.05
C GLY A 156 25.48 4.72 -30.39
N LEU A 157 24.59 4.06 -29.63
CA LEU A 157 23.14 4.20 -29.76
C LEU A 157 22.66 5.63 -29.50
N SER A 158 23.27 6.32 -28.52
CA SER A 158 22.97 7.72 -28.21
C SER A 158 23.34 8.66 -29.35
N LEU A 159 24.54 8.47 -29.93
CA LEU A 159 24.96 9.22 -31.10
C LEU A 159 24.01 8.98 -32.28
N PHE A 160 23.58 7.74 -32.52
CA PHE A 160 22.58 7.44 -33.54
C PHE A 160 21.22 8.09 -33.23
N GLY A 161 20.79 8.09 -31.97
CA GLY A 161 19.59 8.79 -31.52
C GLY A 161 19.65 10.30 -31.77
N PHE A 162 20.81 10.93 -31.57
CA PHE A 162 21.02 12.33 -31.94
C PHE A 162 20.91 12.55 -33.45
N VAL A 163 21.46 11.64 -34.26
CA VAL A 163 21.30 11.69 -35.72
C VAL A 163 19.82 11.63 -36.12
N GLN A 164 19.02 10.73 -35.52
CA GLN A 164 17.57 10.67 -35.74
C GLN A 164 16.89 12.00 -35.39
N TYR A 165 17.23 12.55 -34.22
CA TYR A 165 16.67 13.81 -33.74
C TYR A 165 16.98 14.99 -34.69
N PHE A 166 18.25 15.17 -35.06
CA PHE A 166 18.65 16.25 -35.96
C PHE A 166 18.13 16.04 -37.40
N TYR A 167 18.08 14.80 -37.88
CA TYR A 167 17.52 14.48 -39.19
C TYR A 167 16.05 14.83 -39.27
N HIS A 168 15.26 14.45 -38.27
CA HIS A 168 13.84 14.81 -38.19
C HIS A 168 13.65 16.32 -38.11
N PHE A 169 14.41 17.00 -37.25
CA PHE A 169 14.32 18.46 -37.11
C PHE A 169 14.62 19.19 -38.43
N LYS A 170 15.57 18.69 -39.23
CA LYS A 170 15.96 19.30 -40.51
C LYS A 170 15.02 18.96 -41.67
N THR A 171 14.46 17.75 -41.70
CA THR A 171 13.75 17.23 -42.90
C THR A 171 12.26 16.96 -42.67
N GLY A 172 11.78 16.97 -41.43
CA GLY A 172 10.45 16.52 -41.04
C GLY A 172 10.24 15.01 -41.10
N LYS A 173 11.20 14.23 -41.62
CA LYS A 173 11.08 12.78 -41.81
C LYS A 173 11.50 12.00 -40.56
N VAL A 174 10.91 10.83 -40.36
CA VAL A 174 11.19 9.93 -39.23
C VAL A 174 12.03 8.76 -39.73
N ILE A 175 13.10 8.40 -39.01
CA ILE A 175 13.94 7.23 -39.30
C ILE A 175 14.06 6.37 -38.05
N GLY A 176 13.76 5.07 -38.18
CA GLY A 176 13.80 4.12 -37.08
C GLY A 176 12.79 4.46 -35.99
N SER A 177 13.11 4.12 -34.74
CA SER A 177 12.22 4.38 -33.62
C SER A 177 12.34 5.81 -33.11
N PHE A 178 11.53 6.68 -33.71
CA PHE A 178 11.44 8.10 -33.34
C PHE A 178 9.97 8.53 -33.30
N TRP A 179 9.50 8.91 -32.12
CA TRP A 179 8.06 9.10 -31.86
C TRP A 179 7.74 10.59 -31.82
N VAL A 180 7.13 11.09 -32.88
CA VAL A 180 6.66 12.48 -32.96
C VAL A 180 5.37 12.62 -32.16
N ILE A 181 5.37 13.53 -31.19
CA ILE A 181 4.20 13.84 -30.39
C ILE A 181 3.71 15.25 -30.79
N PRO A 182 2.47 15.41 -31.27
CA PRO A 182 1.91 16.73 -31.55
C PRO A 182 2.02 17.65 -30.33
N GLY A 183 2.60 18.84 -30.53
CA GLY A 183 2.76 19.86 -29.50
C GLY A 183 3.79 19.55 -28.39
N ASN A 184 4.55 18.45 -28.48
CA ASN A 184 5.61 18.13 -27.49
C ASN A 184 6.93 17.74 -28.16
N ILE A 185 8.00 17.68 -27.36
CA ILE A 185 9.31 17.23 -27.81
C ILE A 185 9.22 15.77 -28.29
N PRO A 186 9.73 15.44 -29.50
CA PRO A 186 9.76 14.07 -29.99
C PRO A 186 10.56 13.15 -29.07
N ARG A 187 10.17 11.88 -29.00
CA ARG A 187 10.85 10.88 -28.19
C ARG A 187 11.82 10.07 -29.03
N VAL A 188 13.06 9.94 -28.56
CA VAL A 188 14.14 9.25 -29.27
C VAL A 188 14.30 7.82 -28.74
N GLY A 189 14.08 6.81 -29.59
CA GLY A 189 14.26 5.39 -29.26
C GLY A 189 15.55 4.78 -29.79
N SER A 190 16.34 5.48 -30.61
CA SER A 190 17.50 4.90 -31.29
C SER A 190 17.09 3.67 -32.11
N LEU A 191 17.72 2.51 -31.88
CA LEU A 191 17.38 1.23 -32.51
C LEU A 191 16.25 0.46 -31.80
N PHE A 192 15.77 0.92 -30.66
CA PHE A 192 14.71 0.22 -29.92
C PHE A 192 13.33 0.65 -30.41
N TRP A 193 12.51 -0.30 -30.87
CA TRP A 193 11.09 -0.04 -31.16
C TRP A 193 10.35 0.68 -30.00
N ASP A 194 10.55 0.22 -28.77
CA ASP A 194 9.97 0.86 -27.59
C ASP A 194 10.99 1.81 -26.93
N VAL A 195 10.68 3.10 -27.00
CA VAL A 195 11.48 4.18 -26.42
C VAL A 195 11.68 4.02 -24.91
N ASN A 196 10.75 3.37 -24.20
CA ASN A 196 10.89 3.14 -22.76
C ASN A 196 11.94 2.07 -22.44
N HIS A 197 12.08 1.06 -23.29
CA HIS A 197 13.14 0.04 -23.16
C HIS A 197 14.52 0.66 -23.39
N TYR A 198 14.66 1.56 -24.37
CA TYR A 198 15.88 2.32 -24.57
C TYR A 198 16.21 3.22 -23.38
N GLY A 199 15.21 3.95 -22.87
CA GLY A 199 15.36 4.77 -21.66
C GLY A 199 15.82 3.94 -20.46
N ALA A 200 15.26 2.74 -20.27
CA ALA A 200 15.64 1.85 -19.17
C ALA A 200 17.08 1.31 -19.30
N LEU A 201 17.52 0.97 -20.52
CA LEU A 201 18.91 0.61 -20.79
C LEU A 201 19.86 1.75 -20.40
N ILE A 202 19.57 2.98 -20.85
CA ILE A 202 20.41 4.14 -20.56
C ILE A 202 20.43 4.45 -19.07
N ALA A 203 19.27 4.49 -18.42
CA ALA A 203 19.15 4.73 -16.98
C ALA A 203 19.93 3.69 -16.16
N ALA A 204 20.07 2.47 -16.65
CA ALA A 204 20.88 1.45 -15.98
C ALA A 204 22.40 1.71 -16.06
N LEU A 205 22.86 2.36 -17.14
CA LEU A 205 24.27 2.53 -17.46
C LEU A 205 24.81 3.92 -17.07
N VAL A 206 23.96 4.95 -17.02
CA VAL A 206 24.35 6.33 -16.66
C VAL A 206 25.05 6.38 -15.29
N PRO A 207 24.50 5.85 -14.18
CA PRO A 207 25.15 5.95 -12.88
C PRO A 207 26.52 5.25 -12.83
N VAL A 208 26.65 4.12 -13.52
CA VAL A 208 27.92 3.37 -13.60
C VAL A 208 28.95 4.15 -14.42
N SER A 209 28.54 4.75 -15.55
CA SER A 209 29.42 5.60 -16.37
C SER A 209 29.89 6.84 -15.61
N ALA A 210 29.02 7.46 -14.81
CA ALA A 210 29.36 8.62 -13.98
C ALA A 210 30.40 8.25 -12.92
N VAL A 211 30.27 7.08 -12.28
CA VAL A 211 31.28 6.59 -11.34
C VAL A 211 32.61 6.32 -12.03
N LEU A 212 32.62 5.81 -13.27
CA LEU A 212 33.87 5.60 -14.03
C LEU A 212 34.68 6.90 -14.18
N VAL A 213 34.04 8.05 -14.37
CA VAL A 213 34.72 9.37 -14.38
C VAL A 213 35.50 9.62 -13.09
N LEU A 214 34.97 9.17 -11.94
CA LEU A 214 35.55 9.39 -10.62
C LEU A 214 36.69 8.43 -10.27
N ILE A 215 36.73 7.25 -10.89
CA ILE A 215 37.66 6.16 -10.54
C ILE A 215 38.78 5.95 -11.57
N GLU A 216 38.59 6.37 -12.82
CA GLU A 216 39.62 6.23 -13.85
C GLU A 216 40.89 7.01 -13.51
N LYS A 217 42.06 6.45 -13.83
CA LYS A 217 43.35 7.08 -13.51
C LYS A 217 43.82 8.03 -14.60
N LYS A 218 43.62 7.67 -15.87
CA LYS A 218 44.11 8.43 -17.04
C LYS A 218 43.14 9.58 -17.37
N ALA A 219 43.66 10.80 -17.53
CA ALA A 219 42.85 11.99 -17.84
C ALA A 219 42.01 11.81 -19.11
N LEU A 220 42.58 11.26 -20.18
CA LEU A 220 41.86 10.97 -21.42
C LEU A 220 40.65 10.05 -21.20
N HIS A 221 40.77 9.05 -20.34
CA HIS A 221 39.66 8.13 -20.04
C HIS A 221 38.59 8.82 -19.19
N LYS A 222 38.98 9.69 -18.26
CA LYS A 222 38.02 10.52 -17.51
C LYS A 222 37.20 11.41 -18.44
N ILE A 223 37.86 12.10 -19.37
CA ILE A 223 37.21 12.97 -20.36
C ILE A 223 36.27 12.14 -21.24
N LEU A 224 36.74 10.98 -21.74
CA LEU A 224 35.92 10.08 -22.54
C LEU A 224 34.65 9.66 -21.79
N PHE A 225 34.78 9.16 -20.55
CA PHE A 225 33.60 8.77 -19.77
C PHE A 225 32.71 9.96 -19.41
N ALA A 226 33.26 11.16 -19.21
CA ALA A 226 32.45 12.36 -18.99
C ALA A 226 31.59 12.70 -20.23
N VAL A 227 32.17 12.65 -21.43
CA VAL A 227 31.44 12.84 -22.70
C VAL A 227 30.38 11.76 -22.88
N ILE A 228 30.70 10.50 -22.57
CA ILE A 228 29.74 9.39 -22.62
C ILE A 228 28.59 9.63 -21.64
N THR A 229 28.88 9.92 -20.37
CA THR A 229 27.85 10.13 -19.34
C THR A 229 26.94 11.30 -19.71
N VAL A 230 27.48 12.42 -20.20
CA VAL A 230 26.68 13.56 -20.67
C VAL A 230 25.79 13.15 -21.84
N SER A 231 26.34 12.42 -22.82
CA SER A 231 25.57 11.98 -24.00
C SER A 231 24.45 11.02 -23.61
N LEU A 232 24.74 10.03 -22.75
CA LEU A 232 23.74 9.13 -22.21
C LEU A 232 22.65 9.90 -21.43
N SER A 233 23.03 10.88 -20.61
CA SER A 233 22.07 11.68 -19.83
C SER A 233 21.16 12.50 -20.74
N ILE A 234 21.69 13.10 -21.81
CA ILE A 234 20.89 13.82 -22.81
C ILE A 234 19.92 12.84 -23.51
N SER A 235 20.41 11.68 -23.97
CA SER A 235 19.55 10.66 -24.57
C SER A 235 18.45 10.20 -23.62
N LEU A 236 18.74 10.01 -22.33
CA LEU A 236 17.77 9.63 -21.32
C LEU A 236 16.64 10.66 -21.23
N VAL A 237 16.97 11.95 -21.21
CA VAL A 237 15.98 13.04 -21.22
C VAL A 237 15.17 13.03 -22.53
N LEU A 238 15.84 12.83 -23.67
CA LEU A 238 15.18 12.76 -25.00
C LEU A 238 14.28 11.53 -25.16
N THR A 239 14.45 10.47 -24.37
CA THR A 239 13.48 9.36 -24.36
C THR A 239 12.13 9.77 -23.79
N ASN A 240 12.09 10.83 -22.98
CA ASN A 240 10.93 11.28 -22.21
C ASN A 240 10.22 10.13 -21.46
N SER A 241 10.98 9.11 -21.03
CA SER A 241 10.45 7.97 -20.28
C SER A 241 10.41 8.30 -18.79
N ARG A 242 9.20 8.50 -18.25
CA ARG A 242 8.98 8.79 -16.82
C ARG A 242 9.57 7.69 -15.93
N THR A 243 9.36 6.43 -16.33
CA THR A 243 9.86 5.25 -15.63
C THR A 243 11.39 5.25 -15.56
N SER A 244 12.06 5.58 -16.66
CA SER A 244 13.52 5.59 -16.75
C SER A 244 14.13 6.78 -16.00
N LEU A 245 13.49 7.95 -16.01
CA LEU A 245 13.92 9.10 -15.21
C LEU A 245 13.73 8.84 -13.71
N LEU A 246 12.62 8.21 -13.31
CA LEU A 246 12.39 7.79 -11.93
C LEU A 246 13.46 6.77 -11.49
N MET A 247 13.76 5.79 -12.34
CA MET A 247 14.79 4.79 -12.10
C MET A 247 16.15 5.44 -11.84
N ASP A 248 16.59 6.35 -12.71
CA ASP A 248 17.87 7.06 -12.56
C ASP A 248 17.89 7.96 -11.31
N GLY A 249 16.81 8.71 -11.06
CA GLY A 249 16.67 9.53 -9.86
C GLY A 249 16.76 8.74 -8.56
N VAL A 250 16.11 7.57 -8.50
CA VAL A 250 16.21 6.65 -7.36
C VAL A 250 17.64 6.09 -7.25
N ALA A 251 18.27 5.74 -8.36
CA ALA A 251 19.64 5.23 -8.37
C ALA A 251 20.63 6.25 -7.81
N VAL A 252 20.53 7.52 -8.24
CA VAL A 252 21.34 8.63 -7.74
C VAL A 252 21.07 8.89 -6.25
N ALA A 253 19.81 8.88 -5.83
CA ALA A 253 19.45 9.09 -4.43
C ALA A 253 20.04 8.01 -3.51
N ILE A 254 20.00 6.75 -3.92
CA ILE A 254 20.58 5.63 -3.18
C ILE A 254 22.10 5.75 -3.15
N PHE A 255 22.73 6.06 -4.29
CA PHE A 255 24.17 6.29 -4.37
C PHE A 255 24.62 7.38 -3.39
N VAL A 256 24.00 8.56 -3.45
CA VAL A 256 24.27 9.68 -2.54
C VAL A 256 24.00 9.28 -1.09
N GLY A 257 22.89 8.58 -0.84
CA GLY A 257 22.53 8.12 0.50
C GLY A 257 23.59 7.20 1.11
N ILE A 258 24.17 6.31 0.32
CA ILE A 258 25.29 5.45 0.75
C ILE A 258 26.54 6.28 1.07
N LEU A 259 26.87 7.29 0.25
CA LEU A 259 28.01 8.17 0.52
C LEU A 259 27.84 8.94 1.84
N PHE A 260 26.64 9.47 2.10
CA PHE A 260 26.33 10.14 3.38
C PHE A 260 26.38 9.17 4.56
N LEU A 261 25.84 7.96 4.40
CA LEU A 261 25.92 6.90 5.40
C LEU A 261 27.36 6.51 5.75
N ARG A 262 28.24 6.43 4.74
CA ARG A 262 29.66 6.12 4.97
C ARG A 262 30.38 7.28 5.66
N LYS A 263 30.09 8.53 5.26
CA LYS A 263 30.77 9.72 5.80
C LYS A 263 30.29 10.10 7.21
N PHE A 264 29.00 10.01 7.47
CA PHE A 264 28.37 10.52 8.71
C PHE A 264 27.71 9.42 9.56
N GLY A 265 27.89 8.14 9.20
CA GLY A 265 27.26 7.01 9.89
C GLY A 265 25.73 7.10 9.83
N ARG A 266 25.06 6.69 10.91
CA ARG A 266 23.58 6.72 11.00
C ARG A 266 22.98 8.12 10.91
N LYS A 267 23.73 9.17 11.30
CA LYS A 267 23.31 10.57 11.13
C LYS A 267 23.18 10.94 9.65
N GLY A 268 23.92 10.27 8.77
CA GLY A 268 23.79 10.37 7.32
C GLY A 268 22.37 10.13 6.82
N VAL A 269 21.62 9.19 7.42
CA VAL A 269 20.21 8.92 7.06
C VAL A 269 19.34 10.15 7.30
N LEU A 270 19.53 10.83 8.44
CA LEU A 270 18.77 12.04 8.76
C LEU A 270 19.08 13.15 7.76
N PHE A 271 20.34 13.34 7.36
CA PHE A 271 20.70 14.31 6.34
C PHE A 271 20.04 14.01 4.99
N VAL A 272 20.00 12.73 4.58
CA VAL A 272 19.31 12.32 3.35
C VAL A 272 17.81 12.59 3.45
N MET A 273 17.18 12.26 4.57
CA MET A 273 15.74 12.54 4.78
C MET A 273 15.46 14.05 4.77
N LEU A 274 16.27 14.85 5.46
CA LEU A 274 16.15 16.31 5.47
C LEU A 274 16.36 16.90 4.07
N LEU A 275 17.36 16.39 3.33
CA LEU A 275 17.60 16.79 1.94
C LEU A 275 16.40 16.47 1.06
N PHE A 276 15.82 15.27 1.18
CA PHE A 276 14.61 14.90 0.44
C PHE A 276 13.42 15.78 0.78
N VAL A 277 13.17 16.04 2.07
CA VAL A 277 12.10 16.96 2.50
C VAL A 277 12.36 18.35 1.95
N PHE A 278 13.59 18.86 2.06
CA PHE A 278 13.94 20.20 1.57
C PHE A 278 13.79 20.33 0.04
N LEU A 279 14.15 19.28 -0.72
CA LEU A 279 14.01 19.26 -2.18
C LEU A 279 12.57 19.04 -2.66
N SER A 280 11.77 18.26 -1.92
CA SER A 280 10.41 17.89 -2.34
C SER A 280 9.31 18.81 -1.81
N LEU A 281 9.49 19.41 -0.63
CA LEU A 281 8.48 20.22 0.01
C LEU A 281 8.11 21.48 -0.80
N PRO A 282 9.06 22.29 -1.34
CA PRO A 282 8.68 23.46 -2.11
C PRO A 282 7.87 23.11 -3.38
N PRO A 283 8.27 22.13 -4.22
CA PRO A 283 7.44 21.68 -5.34
C PRO A 283 6.06 21.15 -4.93
N ILE A 284 5.96 20.40 -3.83
CA ILE A 284 4.67 19.86 -3.34
C ILE A 284 3.74 20.99 -2.90
N LEU A 285 4.26 21.95 -2.12
CA LEU A 285 3.50 23.10 -1.66
C LEU A 285 3.00 23.94 -2.85
N GLU A 286 3.86 24.15 -3.84
CA GLU A 286 3.53 24.92 -5.04
C GLU A 286 2.53 24.17 -5.93
N TYR A 287 2.68 22.85 -6.10
CA TYR A 287 1.73 22.01 -6.87
C TYR A 287 0.32 21.99 -6.25
N ASN A 288 0.22 22.07 -4.93
CA ASN A 288 -1.08 22.07 -4.24
C ASN A 288 -1.86 23.38 -4.42
N ARG A 289 -1.22 24.48 -4.83
CA ARG A 289 -1.89 25.74 -5.16
C ARG A 289 -2.62 25.61 -6.50
N LYS A 290 -3.96 25.67 -6.48
CA LYS A 290 -4.81 25.45 -7.68
C LYS A 290 -4.49 26.38 -8.86
N GLY A 291 -4.04 27.62 -8.59
CA GLY A 291 -3.68 28.60 -9.61
C GLY A 291 -2.18 28.68 -9.96
N SER A 292 -1.35 27.74 -9.49
CA SER A 292 0.09 27.79 -9.76
C SER A 292 0.42 27.50 -11.23
N ALA A 293 1.23 28.37 -11.84
CA ALA A 293 1.79 28.13 -13.17
C ALA A 293 2.68 26.88 -13.21
N PHE A 294 3.35 26.54 -12.10
CA PHE A 294 4.09 25.29 -11.97
C PHE A 294 3.14 24.09 -12.03
N ARG A 295 2.01 24.13 -11.30
CA ARG A 295 1.00 23.07 -11.36
C ARG A 295 0.45 22.89 -12.77
N GLU A 296 0.11 23.97 -13.47
CA GLU A 296 -0.41 23.87 -14.84
C GLU A 296 0.64 23.35 -15.84
N LYS A 297 1.90 23.80 -15.74
CA LYS A 297 2.99 23.21 -16.54
C LYS A 297 3.21 21.74 -16.23
N VAL A 298 3.21 21.36 -14.95
CA VAL A 298 3.34 19.96 -14.52
C VAL A 298 2.16 19.15 -15.02
N LYS A 299 0.93 19.65 -14.94
CA LYS A 299 -0.25 18.99 -15.52
C LYS A 299 -0.11 18.86 -17.03
N GLN A 300 0.20 19.91 -17.78
CA GLN A 300 0.35 19.82 -19.24
C GLN A 300 1.41 18.79 -19.64
N TYR A 301 2.55 18.79 -18.93
CA TYR A 301 3.63 17.82 -19.14
C TYR A 301 3.24 16.38 -18.74
N LEU A 302 2.48 16.23 -17.65
CA LEU A 302 2.03 14.92 -17.15
C LEU A 302 0.75 14.38 -17.85
N ASN A 303 -0.11 15.25 -18.37
CA ASN A 303 -1.46 14.96 -18.87
C ASN A 303 -1.60 15.03 -20.40
N TYR A 304 -0.54 15.19 -21.19
CA TYR A 304 -0.66 15.05 -22.65
C TYR A 304 -1.28 13.69 -23.07
N ARG A 305 -1.15 12.64 -22.25
CA ARG A 305 -1.93 11.39 -22.33
C ARG A 305 -2.57 11.10 -20.98
N VAL A 306 -3.74 11.69 -20.70
CA VAL A 306 -4.53 11.39 -19.49
C VAL A 306 -4.83 9.89 -19.38
N ASP A 307 -5.01 9.19 -20.50
CA ASP A 307 -5.41 7.78 -20.50
C ASP A 307 -4.31 6.79 -20.07
N SER A 308 -3.03 7.13 -20.21
CA SER A 308 -1.95 6.15 -20.01
C SER A 308 -1.78 5.74 -18.55
N SER A 309 -1.91 6.66 -17.59
CA SER A 309 -1.69 6.33 -16.18
C SER A 309 -2.83 5.47 -15.61
N ASP A 310 -4.06 5.82 -15.96
CA ASP A 310 -5.24 5.06 -15.54
C ASP A 310 -5.25 3.65 -16.12
N SER A 311 -4.84 3.48 -17.38
CA SER A 311 -4.66 2.17 -18.00
C SER A 311 -3.66 1.28 -17.24
N HIS A 312 -2.55 1.84 -16.74
CA HIS A 312 -1.62 1.08 -15.90
C HIS A 312 -2.24 0.68 -14.55
N PHE A 313 -3.06 1.54 -13.94
CA PHE A 313 -3.78 1.19 -12.71
C PHE A 313 -4.80 0.07 -12.94
N LEU A 314 -5.48 0.05 -14.09
CA LEU A 314 -6.36 -1.05 -14.47
C LEU A 314 -5.59 -2.37 -14.66
N LEU A 315 -4.40 -2.34 -15.27
CA LEU A 315 -3.55 -3.53 -15.39
C LEU A 315 -3.08 -4.06 -14.03
N ILE A 316 -2.70 -3.16 -13.10
CA ILE A 316 -2.36 -3.53 -11.72
C ILE A 316 -3.57 -4.13 -10.99
N LEU A 317 -4.75 -3.53 -11.17
CA LEU A 317 -5.99 -4.05 -10.59
C LEU A 317 -6.31 -5.44 -11.14
N GLY A 318 -6.18 -5.64 -12.44
CA GLY A 318 -6.37 -6.95 -13.08
C GLY A 318 -5.34 -7.97 -12.58
N ALA A 319 -4.06 -7.60 -12.45
CA ALA A 319 -3.04 -8.46 -11.86
C ALA A 319 -3.38 -8.90 -10.43
N TYR A 320 -3.93 -7.97 -9.62
CA TYR A 320 -4.42 -8.28 -8.29
C TYR A 320 -5.64 -9.23 -8.32
N GLN A 321 -6.59 -9.02 -9.23
CA GLN A 321 -7.76 -9.89 -9.39
C GLN A 321 -7.36 -11.32 -9.79
N ILE A 322 -6.38 -11.47 -10.68
CA ILE A 322 -5.82 -12.79 -11.04
C ILE A 322 -5.14 -13.43 -9.82
N PHE A 323 -4.40 -12.65 -9.03
CA PHE A 323 -3.79 -13.14 -7.79
C PHE A 323 -4.84 -13.57 -6.74
N GLU A 324 -5.97 -12.88 -6.64
CA GLU A 324 -7.06 -13.30 -5.74
C GLU A 324 -7.63 -14.66 -6.12
N GLU A 325 -7.70 -14.98 -7.41
CA GLU A 325 -8.15 -16.28 -7.92
C GLU A 325 -7.07 -17.36 -7.81
N TYR A 326 -5.80 -17.03 -8.11
CA TYR A 326 -4.66 -17.96 -8.12
C TYR A 326 -3.53 -17.53 -7.15
N PRO A 327 -3.76 -17.49 -5.82
CA PRO A 327 -2.84 -16.84 -4.88
C PRO A 327 -1.51 -17.57 -4.67
N ILE A 328 -1.45 -18.89 -4.92
CA ILE A 328 -0.26 -19.69 -4.59
C ILE A 328 0.73 -19.72 -5.76
N LEU A 329 0.30 -20.20 -6.93
CA LEU A 329 1.13 -20.42 -8.12
C LEU A 329 0.82 -19.47 -9.29
N GLY A 330 -0.17 -18.58 -9.16
CA GLY A 330 -0.57 -17.65 -10.22
C GLY A 330 -1.35 -18.30 -11.37
N GLY A 331 -1.87 -17.47 -12.27
CA GLY A 331 -2.60 -17.85 -13.48
C GLY A 331 -1.71 -18.35 -14.63
N GLY A 332 -0.43 -18.59 -14.38
CA GLY A 332 0.49 -19.18 -15.35
C GLY A 332 1.37 -18.18 -16.09
N TYR A 333 2.66 -18.51 -16.14
CA TYR A 333 3.71 -17.72 -16.78
C TYR A 333 3.43 -17.46 -18.27
N GLY A 334 3.37 -16.20 -18.66
CA GLY A 334 3.04 -15.78 -20.02
C GLY A 334 1.55 -15.83 -20.37
N SER A 335 0.65 -16.02 -19.40
CA SER A 335 -0.81 -16.11 -19.61
C SER A 335 -1.58 -14.91 -19.01
N PHE A 336 -0.89 -13.84 -18.59
CA PHE A 336 -1.53 -12.68 -17.96
C PHE A 336 -2.69 -12.11 -18.80
N PHE A 337 -2.49 -11.90 -20.10
CA PHE A 337 -3.46 -11.23 -20.97
C PHE A 337 -4.80 -11.97 -21.06
N GLU A 338 -4.74 -13.30 -21.19
CA GLU A 338 -5.91 -14.16 -21.30
C GLU A 338 -6.72 -14.19 -20.01
N HIS A 339 -6.04 -14.17 -18.86
CA HIS A 339 -6.68 -14.03 -17.56
C HIS A 339 -7.23 -12.62 -17.36
N PHE A 340 -6.48 -11.59 -17.74
CA PHE A 340 -6.84 -10.18 -17.61
C PHE A 340 -8.16 -9.86 -18.30
N GLY A 341 -8.39 -10.41 -19.50
CA GLY A 341 -9.65 -10.24 -20.23
C GLY A 341 -10.89 -10.77 -19.51
N LYS A 342 -10.73 -11.70 -18.56
CA LYS A 342 -11.83 -12.25 -17.73
C LYS A 342 -12.06 -11.47 -16.44
N THR A 343 -11.17 -10.54 -16.11
CA THR A 343 -11.28 -9.73 -14.90
C THR A 343 -12.26 -8.57 -15.08
N GLN A 344 -12.70 -7.95 -13.99
CA GLN A 344 -13.54 -6.75 -14.07
C GLN A 344 -12.79 -5.55 -14.65
N ALA A 345 -11.46 -5.52 -14.52
CA ALA A 345 -10.61 -4.46 -15.07
C ALA A 345 -10.43 -4.56 -16.60
N GLY A 346 -10.52 -5.77 -17.17
CA GLY A 346 -10.30 -6.05 -18.59
C GLY A 346 -11.21 -5.22 -19.52
N PRO A 347 -12.55 -5.33 -19.40
CA PRO A 347 -13.47 -4.55 -20.24
C PRO A 347 -13.27 -3.04 -20.14
N LEU A 348 -12.98 -2.52 -18.93
CA LEU A 348 -12.71 -1.10 -18.70
C LEU A 348 -11.42 -0.65 -19.39
N TYR A 349 -10.40 -1.52 -19.42
CA TYR A 349 -9.15 -1.27 -20.10
C TYR A 349 -9.33 -1.24 -21.63
N TYR A 350 -10.01 -2.24 -22.20
CA TYR A 350 -10.24 -2.31 -23.65
C TYR A 350 -11.08 -1.15 -24.19
N GLY A 351 -12.03 -0.65 -23.39
CA GLY A 351 -12.78 0.56 -23.74
C GLY A 351 -11.92 1.83 -23.80
N ARG A 352 -10.77 1.86 -23.11
CA ARG A 352 -9.85 3.01 -23.08
C ARG A 352 -8.69 2.87 -24.06
N ASP A 353 -8.20 1.66 -24.27
CA ASP A 353 -7.12 1.36 -25.21
C ASP A 353 -7.57 0.29 -26.22
N PRO A 354 -8.27 0.69 -27.30
CA PRO A 354 -8.77 -0.23 -28.31
C PRO A 354 -7.66 -1.01 -29.04
N ALA A 355 -6.41 -0.51 -29.04
CA ALA A 355 -5.29 -1.23 -29.64
C ALA A 355 -4.96 -2.56 -28.93
N ALA A 356 -5.43 -2.71 -27.69
CA ALA A 356 -5.34 -3.94 -26.91
C ALA A 356 -6.40 -4.99 -27.28
N LEU A 357 -7.37 -4.66 -28.14
CA LEU A 357 -8.30 -5.66 -28.70
C LEU A 357 -7.59 -6.56 -29.72
N THR A 358 -6.55 -6.06 -30.37
CA THR A 358 -5.81 -6.78 -31.43
C THR A 358 -4.43 -7.26 -30.98
N ASN A 359 -3.89 -6.72 -29.88
CA ASN A 359 -2.54 -7.04 -29.39
C ASN A 359 -2.55 -7.47 -27.93
N ARG A 360 -1.74 -8.49 -27.60
CA ARG A 360 -1.55 -8.93 -26.20
C ARG A 360 -0.80 -7.87 -25.41
N VAL A 361 -1.35 -7.50 -24.26
CA VAL A 361 -0.79 -6.49 -23.35
C VAL A 361 -0.26 -7.18 -22.09
N PRO A 362 1.00 -6.95 -21.67
CA PRO A 362 1.50 -7.45 -20.40
C PRO A 362 0.89 -6.67 -19.22
N ALA A 363 1.11 -7.13 -17.99
CA ALA A 363 0.70 -6.37 -16.80
C ALA A 363 1.40 -5.00 -16.68
N HIS A 364 2.41 -4.74 -17.52
CA HIS A 364 3.24 -3.54 -17.55
C HIS A 364 3.92 -3.21 -16.22
N THR A 365 4.04 -4.19 -15.31
CA THR A 365 4.73 -4.05 -14.03
C THR A 365 5.44 -5.36 -13.70
N ILE A 366 6.67 -5.30 -13.20
CA ILE A 366 7.44 -6.47 -12.74
C ILE A 366 6.66 -7.18 -11.63
N TRP A 367 6.08 -6.40 -10.72
CA TRP A 367 5.39 -6.91 -9.54
C TRP A 367 4.05 -7.57 -9.87
N GLY A 368 3.23 -6.90 -10.68
CA GLY A 368 1.92 -7.36 -11.13
C GLY A 368 2.03 -8.57 -12.07
N GLU A 369 2.97 -8.55 -13.02
CA GLU A 369 3.23 -9.69 -13.89
C GLU A 369 3.64 -10.90 -13.06
N LEU A 370 4.57 -10.73 -12.13
CA LEU A 370 5.11 -11.84 -11.36
C LEU A 370 4.11 -12.39 -10.32
N ILE A 371 3.33 -11.54 -9.65
CA ILE A 371 2.28 -12.00 -8.71
C ILE A 371 1.10 -12.65 -9.43
N ALA A 372 0.68 -12.11 -10.58
CA ALA A 372 -0.43 -12.66 -11.35
C ALA A 372 -0.05 -14.00 -11.99
N GLU A 373 1.17 -14.13 -12.52
CA GLU A 373 1.59 -15.30 -13.26
C GLU A 373 2.16 -16.43 -12.40
N THR A 374 2.81 -16.09 -11.28
CA THR A 374 3.52 -17.08 -10.44
C THR A 374 3.08 -17.10 -8.97
N GLY A 375 2.08 -16.29 -8.61
CA GLY A 375 1.51 -16.23 -7.27
C GLY A 375 2.50 -15.77 -6.20
N ILE A 376 2.14 -16.00 -4.93
CA ILE A 376 2.97 -15.61 -3.80
C ILE A 376 4.30 -16.38 -3.76
N ILE A 377 4.34 -17.62 -4.26
CA ILE A 377 5.57 -18.43 -4.27
C ILE A 377 6.58 -17.81 -5.22
N GLY A 378 6.20 -17.53 -6.47
CA GLY A 378 7.12 -16.94 -7.43
C GLY A 378 7.56 -15.53 -7.03
N LEU A 379 6.63 -14.70 -6.52
CA LEU A 379 6.94 -13.39 -5.93
C LEU A 379 7.96 -13.49 -4.81
N SER A 380 7.76 -14.44 -3.90
CA SER A 380 8.66 -14.64 -2.77
C SER A 380 10.06 -15.05 -3.23
N VAL A 381 10.17 -15.93 -4.22
CA VAL A 381 11.47 -16.40 -4.75
C VAL A 381 12.17 -15.28 -5.52
N PHE A 382 11.44 -14.49 -6.30
CA PHE A 382 12.00 -13.34 -7.01
C PHE A 382 12.54 -12.28 -6.05
N ILE A 383 11.80 -11.96 -4.97
CA ILE A 383 12.27 -11.04 -3.93
C ILE A 383 13.57 -11.55 -3.28
N LEU A 384 13.68 -12.86 -3.01
CA LEU A 384 14.92 -13.45 -2.49
C LEU A 384 16.08 -13.37 -3.49
N LEU A 385 15.83 -13.63 -4.77
CA LEU A 385 16.81 -13.51 -5.85
C LEU A 385 17.40 -12.09 -5.92
N ILE A 386 16.54 -11.07 -5.96
CA ILE A 386 16.93 -9.66 -5.95
C ILE A 386 17.60 -9.29 -4.62
N GLY A 387 17.12 -9.83 -3.50
CA GLY A 387 17.69 -9.64 -2.16
C GLY A 387 19.13 -10.13 -2.05
N ILE A 388 19.47 -11.27 -2.65
CA ILE A 388 20.84 -11.79 -2.68
C ILE A 388 21.76 -10.84 -3.47
N MET A 389 21.30 -10.34 -4.61
CA MET A 389 22.08 -9.43 -5.44
C MET A 389 22.28 -8.07 -4.77
N THR A 390 21.20 -7.43 -4.31
CA THR A 390 21.25 -6.15 -3.60
C THR A 390 22.00 -6.24 -2.28
N GLY A 391 21.87 -7.35 -1.55
CA GLY A 391 22.64 -7.62 -0.34
C GLY A 391 24.15 -7.69 -0.63
N SER A 392 24.55 -8.38 -1.69
CA SER A 392 25.97 -8.50 -2.07
C SER A 392 26.58 -7.15 -2.45
N LEU A 393 25.89 -6.39 -3.31
CA LEU A 393 26.31 -5.04 -3.71
C LEU A 393 26.29 -4.06 -2.53
N GLY A 394 25.24 -4.07 -1.72
CA GLY A 394 25.10 -3.22 -0.54
C GLY A 394 26.16 -3.50 0.52
N TYR A 395 26.54 -4.76 0.70
CA TYR A 395 27.64 -5.12 1.58
C TYR A 395 28.96 -4.48 1.11
N LEU A 396 29.31 -4.66 -0.17
CA LEU A 396 30.51 -4.04 -0.75
C LEU A 396 30.46 -2.51 -0.68
N ALA A 397 29.30 -1.93 -1.02
CA ALA A 397 29.07 -0.50 -1.01
C ALA A 397 29.27 0.12 0.38
N LEU A 398 28.96 -0.59 1.47
CA LEU A 398 29.11 -0.09 2.84
C LEU A 398 30.42 -0.48 3.53
N ARG A 399 31.00 -1.64 3.20
CA ARG A 399 32.15 -2.21 3.91
C ARG A 399 33.47 -2.13 3.18
N SER A 400 33.48 -2.15 1.83
CA SER A 400 34.74 -2.16 1.09
C SER A 400 35.55 -0.90 1.37
N THR A 401 36.85 -1.07 1.59
CA THR A 401 37.82 0.03 1.76
C THR A 401 38.33 0.55 0.41
N ASN A 402 38.26 -0.27 -0.64
CA ASN A 402 38.67 0.11 -1.99
C ASN A 402 37.67 1.13 -2.57
N LYS A 403 38.18 2.30 -2.94
CA LYS A 403 37.38 3.40 -3.53
C LYS A 403 36.64 2.99 -4.79
N SER A 404 37.27 2.23 -5.67
CA SER A 404 36.66 1.74 -6.90
C SER A 404 35.47 0.83 -6.58
N THR A 405 35.72 -0.19 -5.76
CA THR A 405 34.72 -1.20 -5.40
C THR A 405 33.50 -0.59 -4.71
N TYR A 406 33.68 0.27 -3.69
CA TYR A 406 32.51 0.80 -2.99
C TYR A 406 31.71 1.79 -3.85
N LEU A 407 32.36 2.62 -4.70
CA LEU A 407 31.63 3.55 -5.57
C LEU A 407 30.84 2.79 -6.65
N LEU A 408 31.47 1.82 -7.31
CA LEU A 408 30.81 0.99 -8.33
C LEU A 408 29.66 0.20 -7.72
N SER A 409 29.88 -0.48 -6.59
CA SER A 409 28.82 -1.23 -5.91
C SER A 409 27.68 -0.33 -5.42
N SER A 410 27.97 0.93 -5.02
CA SER A 410 26.93 1.90 -4.65
C SER A 410 26.06 2.29 -5.85
N ALA A 411 26.67 2.53 -7.01
CA ALA A 411 25.94 2.89 -8.23
C ALA A 411 25.12 1.70 -8.77
N MET A 412 25.72 0.51 -8.85
CA MET A 412 25.02 -0.71 -9.26
C MET A 412 23.86 -1.05 -8.32
N LEU A 413 24.05 -0.92 -7.00
CA LEU A 413 22.97 -1.09 -6.02
C LEU A 413 21.84 -0.08 -6.25
N GLY A 414 22.19 1.18 -6.48
CA GLY A 414 21.25 2.25 -6.80
C GLY A 414 20.44 1.90 -8.05
N VAL A 415 21.08 1.45 -9.12
CA VAL A 415 20.41 1.07 -10.36
C VAL A 415 19.45 -0.11 -10.16
N VAL A 416 19.88 -1.17 -9.49
CA VAL A 416 19.02 -2.34 -9.21
C VAL A 416 17.78 -1.91 -8.42
N LEU A 417 17.96 -1.15 -7.34
CA LEU A 417 16.84 -0.67 -6.53
C LEU A 417 15.97 0.35 -7.29
N GLY A 418 16.58 1.17 -8.15
CA GLY A 418 15.89 2.06 -9.09
C GLY A 418 14.98 1.28 -10.03
N TRP A 419 15.44 0.14 -10.55
CA TRP A 419 14.60 -0.77 -11.35
C TRP A 419 13.47 -1.39 -10.54
N MET A 420 13.72 -1.78 -9.30
CA MET A 420 12.68 -2.37 -8.44
C MET A 420 11.59 -1.36 -8.07
N VAL A 421 11.96 -0.08 -7.87
CA VAL A 421 11.01 1.01 -7.60
C VAL A 421 10.25 1.43 -8.86
N SER A 422 10.95 1.59 -9.98
CA SER A 422 10.34 1.95 -11.28
C SER A 422 9.63 0.79 -11.97
N GLY A 423 9.86 -0.45 -11.52
CA GLY A 423 9.25 -1.69 -12.03
C GLY A 423 7.73 -1.76 -11.88
N ILE A 424 7.10 -0.73 -11.33
CA ILE A 424 5.65 -0.47 -11.41
C ILE A 424 5.22 -0.12 -12.84
N PHE A 425 6.15 0.18 -13.76
CA PHE A 425 5.84 0.55 -15.15
C PHE A 425 6.77 -0.15 -16.18
N TYR A 426 7.27 -1.35 -15.83
CA TYR A 426 8.25 -2.06 -16.65
C TYR A 426 8.00 -3.57 -16.64
N SER A 427 8.30 -4.27 -17.73
CA SER A 427 8.32 -5.74 -17.78
C SER A 427 9.77 -6.25 -17.80
N TYR A 428 10.04 -7.34 -17.09
CA TYR A 428 11.40 -7.92 -16.98
C TYR A 428 11.73 -8.91 -18.12
N ASN A 429 10.83 -9.09 -19.09
CA ASN A 429 10.98 -10.01 -20.21
C ASN A 429 11.86 -9.44 -21.35
N ALA A 430 12.99 -8.82 -20.99
CA ALA A 430 13.96 -8.25 -21.92
C ALA A 430 15.36 -8.86 -21.69
N GLU A 431 16.06 -9.18 -22.78
CA GLU A 431 17.40 -9.79 -22.76
C GLU A 431 18.40 -8.91 -21.99
N PHE A 432 18.38 -7.60 -22.27
CA PHE A 432 19.32 -6.65 -21.66
C PHE A 432 19.12 -6.47 -20.16
N PHE A 433 17.89 -6.62 -19.67
CA PHE A 433 17.60 -6.55 -18.24
C PHE A 433 18.39 -7.63 -17.49
N TRP A 434 18.26 -8.89 -17.92
CA TRP A 434 18.97 -10.00 -17.29
C TRP A 434 20.48 -9.93 -17.47
N LEU A 435 20.97 -9.49 -18.63
CA LEU A 435 22.40 -9.27 -18.86
C LEU A 435 23.00 -8.26 -17.87
N ILE A 436 22.36 -7.12 -17.66
CA ILE A 436 22.83 -6.10 -16.71
C ILE A 436 22.77 -6.63 -15.28
N MET A 437 21.66 -7.27 -14.90
CA MET A 437 21.49 -7.85 -13.56
C MET A 437 22.56 -8.90 -13.26
N PHE A 438 22.86 -9.78 -14.22
CA PHE A 438 23.91 -10.78 -14.08
C PHE A 438 25.32 -10.18 -14.10
N LEU A 439 25.58 -9.11 -14.84
CA LEU A 439 26.88 -8.42 -14.81
C LEU A 439 27.09 -7.68 -13.48
N PHE A 440 26.07 -7.00 -12.95
CA PHE A 440 26.12 -6.35 -11.64
C PHE A 440 26.28 -7.36 -10.51
N PHE A 441 25.47 -8.42 -10.51
CA PHE A 441 25.64 -9.50 -9.55
C PHE A 441 26.98 -10.19 -9.71
N GLY A 442 27.42 -10.45 -10.95
CA GLY A 442 28.68 -11.08 -11.27
C GLY A 442 29.89 -10.28 -10.81
N PHE A 443 29.86 -8.95 -10.91
CA PHE A 443 30.86 -8.06 -10.33
C PHE A 443 30.92 -8.22 -8.80
N GLY A 444 29.77 -8.13 -8.13
CA GLY A 444 29.69 -8.31 -6.68
C GLY A 444 30.15 -9.70 -6.23
N TYR A 445 29.71 -10.75 -6.91
CA TYR A 445 30.09 -12.13 -6.67
C TYR A 445 31.60 -12.36 -6.83
N ALA A 446 32.19 -11.81 -7.90
CA ALA A 446 33.61 -11.95 -8.18
C ALA A 446 34.50 -11.22 -7.16
N GLU A 447 34.11 -10.03 -6.71
CA GLU A 447 34.78 -9.28 -5.64
C GLU A 447 34.74 -10.03 -4.30
N LEU A 448 33.60 -10.63 -3.97
CA LEU A 448 33.40 -11.36 -2.71
C LEU A 448 34.12 -12.71 -2.67
N HIS A 449 34.57 -13.24 -3.82
CA HIS A 449 35.06 -14.61 -3.94
C HIS A 449 36.33 -14.91 -3.12
N ARG A 450 37.19 -13.92 -2.86
CA ARG A 450 38.53 -14.16 -2.27
C ARG A 450 38.53 -14.34 -0.74
N GLU A 451 37.56 -13.78 0.00
CA GLU A 451 37.59 -13.78 1.47
C GLU A 451 36.19 -13.83 2.15
N PHE A 452 35.10 -13.95 1.39
CA PHE A 452 33.77 -13.61 1.91
C PHE A 452 32.64 -14.61 1.54
N THR A 453 31.73 -14.87 2.49
CA THR A 453 30.60 -15.81 2.33
C THR A 453 29.23 -15.11 2.39
N LEU A 454 28.19 -15.66 1.75
CA LEU A 454 26.82 -15.11 1.84
C LEU A 454 26.32 -15.03 3.29
N ASN A 455 26.75 -15.94 4.15
CA ASN A 455 26.47 -15.91 5.58
C ASN A 455 26.97 -14.61 6.24
N GLN A 456 28.10 -14.06 5.80
CA GLN A 456 28.59 -12.77 6.27
C GLN A 456 27.74 -11.60 5.75
N VAL A 457 27.24 -11.62 4.50
CA VAL A 457 26.27 -10.62 3.99
C VAL A 457 25.03 -10.61 4.87
N VAL A 458 24.40 -11.77 5.01
CA VAL A 458 23.13 -11.90 5.71
C VAL A 458 23.32 -11.58 7.19
N SER A 459 24.39 -12.04 7.82
CA SER A 459 24.65 -11.72 9.23
C SER A 459 24.94 -10.23 9.45
N TYR A 460 25.61 -9.54 8.52
CA TYR A 460 25.82 -8.09 8.59
C TYR A 460 24.49 -7.34 8.61
N PHE A 461 23.59 -7.70 7.69
CA PHE A 461 22.27 -7.08 7.56
C PHE A 461 21.27 -7.53 8.64
N ALA A 462 21.29 -8.79 9.06
CA ALA A 462 20.45 -9.30 10.15
C ALA A 462 20.82 -8.69 11.51
N LYS A 463 22.09 -8.27 11.69
CA LYS A 463 22.51 -7.52 12.88
C LYS A 463 22.06 -6.05 12.87
N SER A 464 21.60 -5.53 11.73
CA SER A 464 21.37 -4.10 11.46
C SER A 464 19.93 -3.60 11.75
N VAL A 465 19.57 -2.46 11.16
CA VAL A 465 18.24 -1.81 11.21
C VAL A 465 17.18 -2.61 10.43
N ILE A 466 17.57 -3.57 9.61
CA ILE A 466 16.66 -4.26 8.70
C ILE A 466 15.47 -4.94 9.38
N PRO A 467 15.60 -5.75 10.45
CA PRO A 467 14.41 -6.35 11.08
C PRO A 467 13.41 -5.30 11.61
N PHE A 468 13.92 -4.16 12.08
CA PHE A 468 13.10 -3.03 12.49
C PHE A 468 12.41 -2.38 11.28
N ALA A 469 13.15 -2.12 10.20
CA ALA A 469 12.60 -1.56 8.97
C ALA A 469 11.57 -2.49 8.33
N THR A 470 11.82 -3.80 8.29
CA THR A 470 10.89 -4.81 7.78
C THR A 470 9.58 -4.79 8.57
N VAL A 471 9.63 -4.81 9.90
CA VAL A 471 8.42 -4.70 10.74
C VAL A 471 7.72 -3.37 10.48
N PHE A 472 8.47 -2.26 10.42
CA PHE A 472 7.90 -0.94 10.16
C PHE A 472 7.15 -0.88 8.84
N PHE A 473 7.78 -1.29 7.73
CA PHE A 473 7.15 -1.21 6.40
C PHE A 473 5.98 -2.17 6.25
N ILE A 474 6.06 -3.39 6.80
CA ILE A 474 4.92 -4.33 6.80
C ILE A 474 3.77 -3.76 7.63
N ALA A 475 4.05 -3.26 8.84
CA ALA A 475 3.03 -2.69 9.71
C ALA A 475 2.40 -1.44 9.10
N ALA A 476 3.22 -0.54 8.54
CA ALA A 476 2.74 0.64 7.83
C ALA A 476 1.88 0.23 6.62
N PHE A 477 2.30 -0.76 5.83
CA PHE A 477 1.49 -1.23 4.71
C PHE A 477 0.12 -1.76 5.18
N LEU A 478 0.10 -2.69 6.13
CA LEU A 478 -1.14 -3.31 6.63
C LEU A 478 -2.09 -2.28 7.28
N ILE A 479 -1.54 -1.33 8.06
CA ILE A 479 -2.35 -0.31 8.75
C ILE A 479 -2.83 0.78 7.79
N PHE A 480 -2.02 1.22 6.83
CA PHE A 480 -2.36 2.40 6.02
C PHE A 480 -2.96 2.07 4.65
N VAL A 481 -2.86 0.83 4.16
CA VAL A 481 -3.43 0.45 2.85
C VAL A 481 -4.92 0.78 2.80
N LYS A 482 -5.34 1.64 1.86
CA LYS A 482 -6.73 2.07 1.71
C LYS A 482 -7.41 2.59 3.00
N LEU A 483 -6.67 3.22 3.92
CA LEU A 483 -7.20 3.66 5.23
C LEU A 483 -8.47 4.53 5.12
N GLY A 484 -8.55 5.40 4.11
CA GLY A 484 -9.69 6.28 3.86
C GLY A 484 -10.75 5.75 2.90
N SER A 485 -10.68 4.50 2.44
CA SER A 485 -11.63 3.98 1.44
C SER A 485 -12.91 3.42 2.05
N VAL A 486 -12.88 3.11 3.35
CA VAL A 486 -14.04 2.63 4.10
C VAL A 486 -14.58 3.82 4.86
N SER A 487 -15.88 4.07 4.73
CA SER A 487 -16.55 5.15 5.42
C SER A 487 -16.56 4.89 6.94
N LEU A 488 -16.78 5.92 7.75
CA LEU A 488 -16.95 5.77 9.20
C LEU A 488 -18.11 4.80 9.52
N ILE A 489 -17.88 3.96 10.53
CA ILE A 489 -18.89 3.05 11.08
C ILE A 489 -19.71 3.82 12.14
N PRO A 490 -21.01 3.49 12.33
CA PRO A 490 -21.82 4.15 13.36
C PRO A 490 -21.21 4.06 14.76
N TRP A 491 -21.67 4.93 15.66
CA TRP A 491 -21.22 5.04 17.06
C TRP A 491 -19.84 5.68 17.19
N ASP A 492 -18.95 5.10 18.00
CA ASP A 492 -17.64 5.66 18.39
C ASP A 492 -16.88 6.32 17.23
N ASP A 493 -16.70 5.60 16.11
CA ASP A 493 -15.94 6.06 14.94
C ASP A 493 -16.52 7.37 14.34
N ALA A 494 -17.83 7.41 14.10
CA ALA A 494 -18.53 8.60 13.61
C ALA A 494 -18.75 9.70 14.67
N ILE A 495 -18.98 9.33 15.93
CA ILE A 495 -19.19 10.30 17.04
C ILE A 495 -17.90 11.07 17.29
N TYR A 496 -16.76 10.41 17.45
CA TYR A 496 -15.49 11.09 17.70
C TYR A 496 -15.11 12.01 16.53
N ALA A 497 -15.34 11.55 15.29
CA ALA A 497 -15.14 12.37 14.10
C ALA A 497 -16.10 13.58 14.08
N LYS A 498 -17.38 13.42 14.42
CA LYS A 498 -18.33 14.55 14.48
C LYS A 498 -17.97 15.55 15.58
N ILE A 499 -17.57 15.11 16.76
CA ILE A 499 -17.09 16.01 17.83
C ILE A 499 -15.93 16.84 17.31
N ALA A 500 -14.93 16.20 16.72
CA ALA A 500 -13.77 16.89 16.17
C ALA A 500 -14.15 17.86 15.03
N LYS A 501 -15.11 17.49 14.17
CA LYS A 501 -15.67 18.37 13.12
C LYS A 501 -16.30 19.61 13.74
N ASN A 502 -17.12 19.43 14.78
CA ASN A 502 -17.75 20.53 15.51
C ASN A 502 -16.73 21.44 16.22
N MET A 503 -15.67 20.88 16.81
CA MET A 503 -14.58 21.67 17.41
C MET A 503 -13.93 22.59 16.37
N VAL A 504 -13.69 22.09 15.15
CA VAL A 504 -13.12 22.90 14.07
C VAL A 504 -14.10 23.98 13.59
N TYR A 505 -15.40 23.67 13.47
CA TYR A 505 -16.40 24.65 13.04
C TYR A 505 -16.64 25.76 14.07
N THR A 506 -16.68 25.40 15.35
CA THR A 506 -17.05 26.34 16.43
C THR A 506 -15.86 27.01 17.10
N ASN A 507 -14.65 26.51 16.89
CA ASN A 507 -13.45 26.83 17.67
C ASN A 507 -13.60 26.58 19.19
N GLU A 508 -14.56 25.77 19.61
CA GLU A 508 -14.73 25.32 20.99
C GLU A 508 -14.03 23.97 21.19
N TYR A 509 -12.92 23.97 21.93
CA TYR A 509 -12.07 22.78 22.14
C TYR A 509 -12.15 22.21 23.56
N ILE A 510 -12.80 22.90 24.51
CA ILE A 510 -12.94 22.45 25.89
C ILE A 510 -14.22 21.63 26.04
N THR A 511 -15.35 22.21 25.68
CA THR A 511 -16.67 21.56 25.75
C THR A 511 -16.91 20.73 24.50
N GLN A 512 -17.13 19.44 24.68
CA GLN A 512 -17.33 18.51 23.57
C GLN A 512 -18.81 18.37 23.26
N ASN A 513 -19.20 18.51 21.99
CA ASN A 513 -20.58 18.35 21.52
C ASN A 513 -20.56 17.59 20.21
N TRP A 514 -21.29 16.48 20.10
CA TRP A 514 -21.50 15.81 18.81
C TRP A 514 -22.87 16.15 18.19
N VAL A 515 -23.87 16.44 19.05
CA VAL A 515 -25.19 16.97 18.67
C VAL A 515 -25.28 18.43 19.12
N PRO A 516 -25.91 19.32 18.33
CA PRO A 516 -26.16 20.70 18.75
C PRO A 516 -26.87 20.78 20.10
N GLY A 517 -26.40 21.66 20.99
CA GLY A 517 -27.03 21.94 22.29
C GLY A 517 -26.87 20.87 23.37
N LYS A 518 -26.17 19.74 23.10
CA LYS A 518 -25.97 18.67 24.08
C LYS A 518 -24.49 18.40 24.34
N VAL A 519 -24.07 18.71 25.57
CA VAL A 519 -22.71 18.42 26.07
C VAL A 519 -22.47 16.92 26.17
N TRP A 520 -21.34 16.51 25.64
CA TRP A 520 -20.86 15.14 25.62
C TRP A 520 -19.77 14.97 26.68
N TYR A 521 -20.11 14.27 27.77
CA TYR A 521 -19.25 14.10 28.92
C TYR A 521 -18.43 12.81 28.90
N GLU A 522 -18.54 11.95 27.88
CA GLU A 522 -18.16 10.53 28.07
C GLU A 522 -16.65 10.25 28.06
N LYS A 523 -15.86 11.04 27.33
CA LYS A 523 -14.40 10.84 27.21
C LYS A 523 -13.67 12.20 27.22
N PRO A 524 -12.43 12.24 27.70
CA PRO A 524 -11.60 13.44 27.58
C PRO A 524 -11.14 13.69 26.12
N PRO A 525 -10.66 14.91 25.81
CA PRO A 525 -10.71 15.43 24.44
C PRO A 525 -9.48 15.11 23.58
N LEU A 526 -8.42 14.47 24.10
CA LEU A 526 -7.14 14.38 23.36
C LEU A 526 -7.27 13.69 22.00
N PHE A 527 -8.05 12.61 21.93
CA PHE A 527 -8.27 11.92 20.65
C PHE A 527 -8.97 12.87 19.64
N MET A 528 -10.02 13.56 20.09
CA MET A 528 -10.79 14.51 19.29
C MET A 528 -9.95 15.73 18.88
N TRP A 529 -9.04 16.22 19.73
CA TRP A 529 -8.07 17.26 19.38
C TRP A 529 -7.13 16.82 18.27
N LEU A 530 -6.63 15.58 18.31
CA LEU A 530 -5.78 15.05 17.23
C LEU A 530 -6.57 14.88 15.93
N VAL A 531 -7.81 14.40 15.99
CA VAL A 531 -8.68 14.34 14.80
C VAL A 531 -8.94 15.74 14.24
N ALA A 532 -9.25 16.72 15.09
CA ALA A 532 -9.48 18.12 14.69
C ALA A 532 -8.23 18.74 14.04
N MET A 533 -7.04 18.44 14.58
CA MET A 533 -5.76 18.83 13.97
C MET A 533 -5.63 18.26 12.55
N TYR A 534 -5.90 16.96 12.36
CA TYR A 534 -5.83 16.35 11.03
C TYR A 534 -6.93 16.82 10.08
N PHE A 535 -8.12 17.17 10.57
CA PHE A 535 -9.13 17.83 9.76
C PHE A 535 -8.69 19.20 9.25
N LYS A 536 -7.95 19.97 10.05
CA LYS A 536 -7.35 21.23 9.59
C LYS A 536 -6.29 21.01 8.50
N LEU A 537 -5.56 19.89 8.52
CA LEU A 537 -4.50 19.58 7.57
C LEU A 537 -5.00 18.94 6.27
N PHE A 538 -6.00 18.04 6.36
CA PHE A 538 -6.43 17.18 5.25
C PHE A 538 -7.92 17.34 4.87
N GLY A 539 -8.64 18.24 5.54
CA GLY A 539 -10.09 18.41 5.41
C GLY A 539 -10.90 17.33 6.17
N PHE A 540 -12.23 17.49 6.18
CA PHE A 540 -13.18 16.56 6.82
C PHE A 540 -13.31 15.27 6.01
N THR A 541 -12.31 14.40 6.14
CA THR A 541 -12.20 13.12 5.42
C THR A 541 -12.08 11.97 6.39
N ASP A 542 -12.57 10.80 6.00
CA ASP A 542 -12.52 9.60 6.83
C ASP A 542 -11.07 9.14 7.06
N PHE A 543 -10.18 9.41 6.10
CA PHE A 543 -8.73 9.25 6.26
C PHE A 543 -8.19 10.06 7.43
N ALA A 544 -8.53 11.35 7.51
CA ALA A 544 -8.07 12.24 8.56
C ALA A 544 -8.61 11.82 9.94
N ALA A 545 -9.86 11.37 10.00
CA ALA A 545 -10.48 10.86 11.23
C ALA A 545 -9.75 9.62 11.80
N LYS A 546 -9.31 8.72 10.93
CA LYS A 546 -8.66 7.44 11.31
C LYS A 546 -7.15 7.58 11.58
N LEU A 547 -6.54 8.69 11.17
CA LEU A 547 -5.10 8.89 11.20
C LEU A 547 -4.46 8.83 12.60
N PRO A 548 -5.06 9.39 13.68
CA PRO A 548 -4.52 9.25 15.04
C PRO A 548 -4.35 7.79 15.47
N SER A 549 -5.38 6.96 15.27
CA SER A 549 -5.35 5.54 15.63
C SER A 549 -4.37 4.75 14.77
N ALA A 550 -4.26 5.05 13.48
CA ALA A 550 -3.31 4.41 12.57
C ALA A 550 -1.85 4.67 12.99
N LEU A 551 -1.53 5.92 13.31
CA LEU A 551 -0.18 6.29 13.78
C LEU A 551 0.13 5.70 15.16
N ALA A 552 -0.83 5.72 16.09
CA ALA A 552 -0.68 5.08 17.40
C ALA A 552 -0.52 3.55 17.29
N GLY A 553 -1.26 2.93 16.37
CA GLY A 553 -1.18 1.50 16.08
C GLY A 553 0.20 1.10 15.56
N LEU A 554 0.73 1.84 14.59
CA LEU A 554 2.10 1.66 14.08
C LEU A 554 3.14 1.92 15.16
N GLY A 555 3.01 3.02 15.91
CA GLY A 555 3.90 3.39 17.00
C GLY A 555 3.99 2.30 18.07
N THR A 556 2.86 1.72 18.46
CA THR A 556 2.79 0.62 19.43
C THR A 556 3.47 -0.65 18.91
N VAL A 557 3.27 -1.02 17.63
CA VAL A 557 3.98 -2.17 17.03
C VAL A 557 5.49 -1.98 17.08
N MET A 558 5.98 -0.77 16.79
CA MET A 558 7.41 -0.46 16.87
C MET A 558 7.92 -0.44 18.31
N LEU A 559 7.12 0.06 19.26
CA LEU A 559 7.45 -0.01 20.70
C LEU A 559 7.56 -1.46 21.15
N VAL A 560 6.63 -2.33 20.75
CA VAL A 560 6.67 -3.77 21.06
C VAL A 560 7.93 -4.42 20.49
N PHE A 561 8.31 -4.10 19.25
CA PHE A 561 9.57 -4.59 18.68
C PHE A 561 10.76 -4.21 19.56
N VAL A 562 10.88 -2.93 19.91
CA VAL A 562 12.00 -2.41 20.70
C VAL A 562 12.02 -3.02 22.09
N PHE A 563 10.84 -3.13 22.72
CA PHE A 563 10.67 -3.63 24.08
C PHE A 563 10.96 -5.12 24.20
N ALA A 564 10.32 -5.96 23.38
CA ALA A 564 10.58 -7.40 23.36
C ALA A 564 12.01 -7.72 22.91
N LYS A 565 12.59 -6.93 21.98
CA LYS A 565 14.01 -7.04 21.62
C LYS A 565 14.93 -6.79 22.81
N ARG A 566 14.62 -5.80 23.65
CA ARG A 566 15.42 -5.47 24.84
C ARG A 566 15.38 -6.57 25.89
N PHE A 567 14.22 -7.21 26.05
CA PHE A 567 13.98 -8.23 27.07
C PHE A 567 14.53 -9.59 26.67
N PHE A 568 14.16 -10.03 25.46
CA PHE A 568 14.30 -11.42 25.04
C PHE A 568 15.10 -11.58 23.74
N GLY A 569 15.68 -10.48 23.23
CA GLY A 569 16.53 -10.48 22.05
C GLY A 569 15.79 -10.21 20.73
N LYS A 570 16.56 -9.98 19.65
CA LYS A 570 16.04 -9.50 18.36
C LYS A 570 14.96 -10.40 17.75
N THR A 571 15.12 -11.72 17.87
CA THR A 571 14.15 -12.69 17.34
C THR A 571 12.80 -12.56 18.05
N ALA A 572 12.79 -12.50 19.39
CA ALA A 572 11.57 -12.26 20.15
C ALA A 572 10.92 -10.91 19.80
N GLY A 573 11.73 -9.86 19.61
CA GLY A 573 11.24 -8.54 19.18
C GLY A 573 10.53 -8.56 17.82
N PHE A 574 11.13 -9.22 16.83
CA PHE A 574 10.54 -9.38 15.51
C PHE A 574 9.21 -10.15 15.59
N ILE A 575 9.20 -11.31 16.25
CA ILE A 575 8.00 -12.15 16.35
C ILE A 575 6.89 -11.45 17.14
N ALA A 576 7.20 -10.77 18.24
CA ALA A 576 6.21 -10.06 19.05
C ALA A 576 5.53 -8.94 18.25
N ALA A 577 6.30 -8.09 17.58
CA ALA A 577 5.73 -7.00 16.79
C ALA A 577 4.95 -7.52 15.58
N PHE A 578 5.47 -8.56 14.92
CA PHE A 578 4.79 -9.21 13.80
C PHE A 578 3.50 -9.92 14.24
N SER A 579 3.50 -10.53 15.43
CA SER A 579 2.32 -11.12 16.06
C SER A 579 1.25 -10.09 16.38
N LEU A 580 1.65 -8.94 16.93
CA LEU A 580 0.73 -7.86 17.24
C LEU A 580 0.06 -7.30 15.97
N VAL A 581 0.85 -6.96 14.94
CA VAL A 581 0.29 -6.33 13.74
C VAL A 581 -0.53 -7.28 12.87
N THR A 582 -0.35 -8.60 13.02
CA THR A 582 -1.16 -9.62 12.34
C THR A 582 -2.27 -10.18 13.21
N THR A 583 -2.47 -9.65 14.42
CA THR A 583 -3.67 -9.90 15.24
C THR A 583 -4.84 -9.14 14.62
N VAL A 584 -5.87 -9.87 14.17
CA VAL A 584 -6.98 -9.35 13.36
C VAL A 584 -7.60 -8.11 14.00
N GLN A 585 -7.95 -8.21 15.29
CA GLN A 585 -8.65 -7.15 15.98
C GLN A 585 -7.76 -5.92 16.21
N TYR A 586 -6.50 -6.12 16.56
CA TYR A 586 -5.56 -5.02 16.75
C TYR A 586 -5.35 -4.25 15.44
N LEU A 587 -5.18 -4.96 14.33
CA LEU A 587 -5.03 -4.35 13.01
C LEU A 587 -6.32 -3.65 12.56
N PHE A 588 -7.49 -4.27 12.76
CA PHE A 588 -8.79 -3.66 12.46
C PHE A 588 -8.98 -2.33 13.20
N TYR A 589 -8.86 -2.30 14.53
CA TYR A 589 -9.10 -1.09 15.30
C TYR A 589 -7.99 -0.04 15.15
N SER A 590 -6.77 -0.44 14.75
CA SER A 590 -5.74 0.52 14.33
C SER A 590 -6.15 1.31 13.07
N ARG A 591 -7.15 0.81 12.32
CA ARG A 591 -7.66 1.44 11.08
C ARG A 591 -8.99 2.17 11.28
N MET A 592 -9.48 2.26 12.51
CA MET A 592 -10.74 2.91 12.88
C MET A 592 -10.42 4.16 13.72
N ALA A 593 -11.28 5.18 13.72
CA ALA A 593 -11.13 6.34 14.58
C ALA A 593 -11.55 5.98 16.02
N MET A 594 -10.62 5.37 16.77
CA MET A 594 -10.88 4.81 18.09
C MET A 594 -9.88 5.30 19.14
N THR A 595 -10.41 5.67 20.32
CA THR A 595 -9.62 6.09 21.49
C THR A 595 -8.75 4.95 22.05
N ASP A 596 -9.19 3.70 21.91
CA ASP A 596 -8.53 2.52 22.47
C ASP A 596 -7.07 2.33 22.04
N VAL A 597 -6.81 2.46 20.74
CA VAL A 597 -5.46 2.23 20.18
C VAL A 597 -4.51 3.34 20.61
N LEU A 598 -4.99 4.59 20.66
CA LEU A 598 -4.20 5.73 21.15
C LEU A 598 -3.91 5.60 22.66
N CYS A 599 -4.90 5.19 23.45
CA CYS A 599 -4.72 4.93 24.87
C CYS A 599 -3.70 3.81 25.09
N ALA A 600 -3.83 2.69 24.37
CA ALA A 600 -2.91 1.56 24.44
C ALA A 600 -1.47 1.95 24.07
N PHE A 601 -1.28 2.83 23.09
CA PHE A 601 0.03 3.38 22.74
C PHE A 601 0.67 4.13 23.91
N PHE A 602 -0.06 5.09 24.51
CA PHE A 602 0.46 5.87 25.62
C PHE A 602 0.70 5.02 26.88
N MET A 603 -0.19 4.07 27.17
CA MET A 603 0.02 3.10 28.25
C MET A 603 1.29 2.29 28.03
N THR A 604 1.49 1.78 26.81
CA THR A 604 2.67 1.00 26.42
C THR A 604 3.95 1.82 26.50
N ALA A 605 3.93 3.07 26.00
CA ALA A 605 5.06 3.98 26.06
C ALA A 605 5.47 4.27 27.51
N SER A 606 4.49 4.54 28.38
CA SER A 606 4.74 4.78 29.80
C SER A 606 5.38 3.57 30.49
N LEU A 607 4.78 2.39 30.33
CA LEU A 607 5.29 1.13 30.90
C LEU A 607 6.67 0.76 30.37
N ALA A 608 6.90 0.95 29.06
CA ALA A 608 8.18 0.64 28.43
C ALA A 608 9.32 1.54 28.94
N ILE A 609 9.05 2.82 29.15
CA ILE A 609 10.04 3.80 29.65
C ILE A 609 10.35 3.53 31.12
N TYR A 610 9.31 3.33 31.94
CA TYR A 610 9.47 3.02 33.36
C TYR A 610 10.36 1.79 33.56
N TYR A 611 9.99 0.65 32.95
CA TYR A 611 10.73 -0.59 33.08
C TYR A 611 12.17 -0.43 32.56
N SER A 612 12.31 0.13 31.35
CA SER A 612 13.61 0.28 30.68
C SER A 612 14.63 0.99 31.56
N LYS A 613 14.22 2.09 32.19
CA LYS A 613 15.10 2.95 32.98
C LYS A 613 15.27 2.50 34.42
N ARG A 614 14.39 1.64 34.95
CA ARG A 614 14.52 0.99 36.25
C ARG A 614 15.65 -0.05 36.30
N PHE A 615 15.92 -0.71 35.18
CA PHE A 615 16.93 -1.78 35.08
C PHE A 615 18.13 -1.43 34.20
N ASP A 616 17.95 -0.55 33.21
CA ASP A 616 19.00 0.06 32.37
C ASP A 616 19.99 0.98 33.11
N SER A 617 19.45 1.71 34.09
CA SER A 617 20.07 2.82 34.81
C SER A 617 19.38 2.97 36.16
N GLN A 618 19.77 3.93 36.98
CA GLN A 618 18.89 4.36 38.06
C GLN A 618 17.69 5.12 37.48
N LEU A 619 16.52 4.95 38.11
CA LEU A 619 15.37 5.80 37.83
C LEU A 619 15.77 7.25 38.09
N ASN A 620 15.63 8.10 37.08
CA ASN A 620 15.94 9.51 37.17
C ASN A 620 14.69 10.36 36.94
N PHE A 621 14.78 11.65 37.30
CA PHE A 621 13.67 12.59 37.17
C PHE A 621 13.06 12.62 35.77
N LEU A 622 13.89 12.56 34.72
CA LEU A 622 13.42 12.55 33.33
C LEU A 622 12.56 11.32 33.01
N THR A 623 12.86 10.16 33.59
CA THR A 623 12.06 8.95 33.42
C THR A 623 10.68 9.11 34.03
N ILE A 624 10.61 9.65 35.25
CA ILE A 624 9.35 9.92 35.96
C ILE A 624 8.52 10.93 35.16
N LEU A 625 9.16 11.99 34.66
CA LEU A 625 8.51 13.02 33.87
C LEU A 625 7.91 12.45 32.57
N ILE A 626 8.68 11.69 31.80
CA ILE A 626 8.20 11.16 30.52
C ILE A 626 7.15 10.05 30.73
N SER A 627 7.35 9.16 31.72
CA SER A 627 6.37 8.12 32.05
C SER A 627 5.05 8.73 32.54
N GLY A 628 5.11 9.72 33.45
CA GLY A 628 3.96 10.45 33.95
C GLY A 628 3.23 11.25 32.87
N LEU A 629 3.98 11.89 31.95
CA LEU A 629 3.42 12.53 30.76
C LEU A 629 2.56 11.55 29.96
N PHE A 630 3.09 10.35 29.67
CA PHE A 630 2.35 9.35 28.90
C PHE A 630 1.14 8.77 29.67
N VAL A 631 1.23 8.60 30.99
CA VAL A 631 0.03 8.27 31.80
C VAL A 631 -1.01 9.38 31.68
N GLY A 632 -0.61 10.64 31.80
CA GLY A 632 -1.50 11.79 31.67
C GLY A 632 -2.17 11.89 30.30
N LEU A 633 -1.43 11.61 29.23
CA LEU A 633 -1.97 11.54 27.86
C LEU A 633 -2.92 10.35 27.67
N ALA A 634 -2.62 9.19 28.28
CA ALA A 634 -3.55 8.05 28.28
C ALA A 634 -4.86 8.40 28.98
N VAL A 635 -4.79 9.08 30.14
CA VAL A 635 -5.98 9.57 30.85
C VAL A 635 -6.74 10.59 30.02
N MET A 636 -6.05 11.55 29.38
CA MET A 636 -6.67 12.50 28.46
C MET A 636 -7.26 11.87 27.19
N THR A 637 -6.97 10.59 26.91
CA THR A 637 -7.56 9.83 25.81
C THR A 637 -8.80 9.04 26.24
N LYS A 638 -8.72 8.29 27.35
CA LYS A 638 -9.77 7.34 27.75
C LYS A 638 -10.10 7.33 29.26
N GLY A 639 -9.86 8.45 29.94
CA GLY A 639 -10.21 8.66 31.34
C GLY A 639 -9.49 7.70 32.29
N VAL A 640 -10.21 7.18 33.28
CA VAL A 640 -9.66 6.37 34.38
C VAL A 640 -8.86 5.16 33.89
N VAL A 641 -9.25 4.55 32.76
CA VAL A 641 -8.52 3.43 32.13
C VAL A 641 -7.06 3.80 31.81
N GLY A 642 -6.78 5.08 31.53
CA GLY A 642 -5.43 5.57 31.31
C GLY A 642 -4.49 5.48 32.52
N LEU A 643 -5.02 5.25 33.73
CA LEU A 643 -4.25 5.05 34.96
C LEU A 643 -3.77 3.60 35.17
N ILE A 644 -4.23 2.65 34.36
CA ILE A 644 -3.78 1.23 34.41
C ILE A 644 -2.25 1.08 34.49
N PRO A 645 -1.41 1.85 33.77
CA PRO A 645 0.04 1.76 33.90
C PRO A 645 0.54 1.91 35.34
N LEU A 646 -0.04 2.81 36.14
CA LEU A 646 0.34 2.99 37.54
C LEU A 646 0.05 1.73 38.37
N ALA A 647 -1.10 1.09 38.13
CA ALA A 647 -1.45 -0.16 38.81
C ALA A 647 -0.48 -1.30 38.44
N VAL A 648 -0.14 -1.44 37.15
CA VAL A 648 0.83 -2.43 36.68
C VAL A 648 2.22 -2.17 37.27
N MET A 649 2.68 -0.92 37.30
CA MET A 649 3.96 -0.55 37.92
C MET A 649 3.94 -0.82 39.43
N GLY A 650 2.85 -0.48 40.13
CA GLY A 650 2.67 -0.75 41.56
C GLY A 650 2.72 -2.23 41.90
N LEU A 651 1.94 -3.06 41.18
CA LEU A 651 1.97 -4.52 41.35
C LEU A 651 3.35 -5.10 41.05
N TYR A 652 4.06 -4.54 40.07
CA TYR A 652 5.42 -4.95 39.78
C TYR A 652 6.42 -4.57 40.87
N GLU A 653 6.33 -3.38 41.44
CA GLU A 653 7.15 -2.98 42.60
C GLU A 653 6.85 -3.85 43.83
N ILE A 654 5.58 -4.24 44.04
CA ILE A 654 5.19 -5.22 45.06
C ILE A 654 5.87 -6.58 44.81
N TYR A 655 5.88 -7.06 43.56
CA TYR A 655 6.62 -8.26 43.20
C TYR A 655 8.12 -8.15 43.50
N LEU A 656 8.75 -6.99 43.20
CA LEU A 656 10.18 -6.77 43.49
C LEU A 656 10.50 -6.75 45.00
N LEU A 657 9.58 -6.25 45.81
CA LEU A 657 9.66 -6.31 47.28
C LEU A 657 9.71 -7.76 47.77
N PHE A 658 8.73 -8.58 47.37
CA PHE A 658 8.65 -9.97 47.81
C PHE A 658 9.79 -10.84 47.26
N SER A 659 10.31 -10.51 46.09
CA SER A 659 11.48 -11.20 45.52
C SER A 659 12.83 -10.72 46.09
N ARG A 660 12.83 -9.80 47.07
CA ARG A 660 14.03 -9.23 47.74
C ARG A 660 15.02 -8.57 46.77
N GLN A 661 14.54 -8.03 45.65
CA GLN A 661 15.36 -7.38 44.61
C GLN A 661 15.22 -5.86 44.60
N GLN A 662 14.62 -5.27 45.63
CA GLN A 662 14.28 -3.84 45.63
C GLN A 662 15.37 -2.96 46.27
N GLU A 663 15.41 -1.69 45.84
CA GLU A 663 15.92 -0.60 46.69
C GLU A 663 14.85 -0.25 47.75
N ALA A 664 15.20 0.49 48.82
CA ALA A 664 14.29 0.81 49.93
C ALA A 664 12.87 1.23 49.47
N LEU A 665 11.84 0.59 50.05
CA LEU A 665 10.41 0.75 49.77
C LEU A 665 9.97 2.21 49.53
N GLY A 666 10.51 3.15 50.32
CA GLY A 666 10.22 4.57 50.22
C GLY A 666 10.55 5.19 48.85
N LYS A 667 11.63 4.76 48.19
CA LYS A 667 12.00 5.27 46.86
C LYS A 667 11.01 4.84 45.78
N SER A 668 10.54 3.59 45.81
CA SER A 668 9.56 3.10 44.83
C SER A 668 8.22 3.81 44.96
N VAL A 669 7.77 4.07 46.19
CA VAL A 669 6.55 4.86 46.45
C VAL A 669 6.71 6.29 45.93
N LEU A 670 7.86 6.94 46.19
CA LEU A 670 8.15 8.28 45.69
C LEU A 670 8.16 8.35 44.16
N HIS A 671 8.70 7.35 43.47
CA HIS A 671 8.69 7.31 42.00
C HIS A 671 7.28 7.17 41.43
N LEU A 672 6.46 6.26 41.97
CA LEU A 672 5.07 6.09 41.54
C LEU A 672 4.24 7.33 41.82
N PHE A 673 4.44 7.96 42.98
CA PHE A 673 3.81 9.22 43.33
C PHE A 673 4.26 10.35 42.39
N GLY A 674 5.55 10.41 42.02
CA GLY A 674 6.06 11.35 41.03
C GLY A 674 5.42 11.16 39.65
N VAL A 675 5.26 9.91 39.18
CA VAL A 675 4.57 9.61 37.92
C VAL A 675 3.10 10.05 38.00
N LEU A 676 2.43 9.78 39.12
CA LEU A 676 1.06 10.22 39.36
C LEU A 676 0.93 11.75 39.34
N LEU A 677 1.80 12.48 40.05
CA LEU A 677 1.80 13.94 40.08
C LEU A 677 1.99 14.54 38.68
N VAL A 678 3.00 14.06 37.94
CA VAL A 678 3.23 14.53 36.56
C VAL A 678 2.02 14.22 35.68
N SER A 679 1.42 13.04 35.82
CA SER A 679 0.22 12.68 35.06
C SER A 679 -0.95 13.62 35.39
N ALA A 680 -1.14 13.96 36.66
CA ALA A 680 -2.19 14.86 37.12
C ALA A 680 -2.02 16.26 36.53
N VAL A 681 -0.79 16.78 36.41
CA VAL A 681 -0.51 18.07 35.75
C VAL A 681 -1.03 18.08 34.30
N ILE A 682 -0.99 16.95 33.61
CA ILE A 682 -1.46 16.85 32.22
C ILE A 682 -2.99 16.75 32.13
N PHE A 683 -3.63 15.88 32.92
CA PHE A 683 -5.06 15.62 32.76
C PHE A 683 -5.95 16.55 33.60
N MET A 684 -5.52 16.95 34.80
CA MET A 684 -6.38 17.71 35.73
C MET A 684 -6.87 19.05 35.17
N PRO A 685 -6.10 19.85 34.38
CA PRO A 685 -6.58 21.14 33.91
C PRO A 685 -7.90 21.08 33.14
N TRP A 686 -8.06 20.12 32.22
CA TRP A 686 -9.32 19.97 31.47
C TRP A 686 -10.45 19.46 32.36
N HIS A 687 -10.18 18.46 33.21
CA HIS A 687 -11.19 17.91 34.12
C HIS A 687 -11.69 18.96 35.11
N TYR A 688 -10.77 19.76 35.67
CA TYR A 688 -11.09 20.87 36.55
C TYR A 688 -11.92 21.93 35.83
N ARG A 689 -11.56 22.28 34.58
CA ARG A 689 -12.33 23.23 33.79
C ARG A 689 -13.75 22.73 33.47
N MET A 690 -13.91 21.45 33.13
CA MET A 690 -15.23 20.84 32.91
C MET A 690 -16.06 20.82 34.19
N PHE A 691 -15.45 20.55 35.34
CA PHE A 691 -16.12 20.63 36.63
C PHE A 691 -16.55 22.06 36.98
N GLN A 692 -15.71 23.08 36.71
CA GLN A 692 -16.10 24.48 36.90
C GLN A 692 -17.31 24.88 36.05
N LEU A 693 -17.40 24.37 34.82
CA LEU A 693 -18.47 24.70 33.88
C LEU A 693 -19.78 23.96 34.16
N TYR A 694 -19.72 22.70 34.57
CA TYR A 694 -20.87 21.80 34.60
C TYR A 694 -21.11 21.09 35.95
N GLY A 695 -20.25 21.32 36.94
CA GLY A 695 -20.39 20.82 38.31
C GLY A 695 -20.62 19.31 38.39
N ASN A 696 -21.61 18.93 39.21
CA ASN A 696 -21.96 17.52 39.45
C ASN A 696 -22.51 16.82 38.21
N SER A 697 -23.11 17.53 37.25
CA SER A 697 -23.59 16.91 36.01
C SER A 697 -22.45 16.28 35.22
N PHE A 698 -21.28 16.92 35.18
CA PHE A 698 -20.08 16.34 34.59
C PHE A 698 -19.61 15.11 35.36
N LEU A 699 -19.45 15.20 36.69
CA LEU A 699 -18.94 14.08 37.50
C LEU A 699 -19.87 12.86 37.47
N ASN A 700 -21.17 13.08 37.59
CA ASN A 700 -22.17 12.01 37.59
C ASN A 700 -22.20 11.26 36.25
N ASN A 701 -22.00 11.94 35.12
CA ASN A 701 -21.91 11.28 33.83
C ASN A 701 -20.52 10.65 33.62
N TYR A 702 -19.46 11.46 33.73
CA TYR A 702 -18.10 11.06 33.39
C TYR A 702 -17.55 9.94 34.26
N ILE A 703 -17.77 10.03 35.59
CA ILE A 703 -17.30 9.03 36.56
C ILE A 703 -18.45 8.11 36.97
N GLY A 704 -19.59 8.67 37.40
CA GLY A 704 -20.72 7.87 37.89
C GLY A 704 -21.23 6.88 36.84
N TYR A 705 -21.73 7.36 35.71
CA TYR A 705 -22.31 6.51 34.67
C TYR A 705 -21.25 5.75 33.85
N HIS A 706 -20.26 6.46 33.30
CA HIS A 706 -19.31 5.86 32.36
C HIS A 706 -18.18 5.03 32.99
N VAL A 707 -17.99 5.11 34.32
CA VAL A 707 -17.00 4.29 35.05
C VAL A 707 -17.69 3.36 36.04
N PHE A 708 -18.45 3.88 37.02
CA PHE A 708 -19.03 3.04 38.07
C PHE A 708 -20.22 2.20 37.57
N ALA A 709 -21.26 2.83 37.02
CA ALA A 709 -22.45 2.11 36.57
C ALA A 709 -22.12 1.09 35.48
N ARG A 710 -21.27 1.45 34.50
CA ARG A 710 -20.77 0.49 33.50
C ARG A 710 -19.94 -0.66 34.09
N ALA A 711 -19.31 -0.48 35.24
CA ALA A 711 -18.58 -1.55 35.90
C ALA A 711 -19.51 -2.52 36.66
N THR A 712 -20.61 -2.03 37.23
CA THR A 712 -21.48 -2.79 38.13
C THR A 712 -22.78 -3.27 37.50
N GLU A 713 -23.29 -2.59 36.47
CA GLU A 713 -24.61 -2.83 35.88
C GLU A 713 -24.53 -3.35 34.43
N ASP A 714 -25.60 -4.00 33.97
CA ASP A 714 -25.81 -4.28 32.54
C ASP A 714 -26.34 -3.03 31.84
N ILE A 715 -25.45 -2.34 31.12
CA ILE A 715 -25.78 -1.12 30.40
C ILE A 715 -25.78 -1.44 28.92
N GLU A 716 -26.90 -1.11 28.26
CA GLU A 716 -27.10 -1.28 26.81
C GLU A 716 -27.13 -2.76 26.35
N ASN A 717 -27.56 -3.70 27.20
CA ASN A 717 -27.60 -5.15 26.93
C ASN A 717 -26.22 -5.71 26.52
N LYS A 718 -25.18 -5.33 27.26
CA LYS A 718 -23.77 -5.67 26.99
C LYS A 718 -23.19 -6.61 28.04
N GLU A 719 -24.02 -7.21 28.87
CA GLU A 719 -23.62 -8.27 29.79
C GLU A 719 -22.96 -9.43 29.04
N GLN A 720 -21.82 -9.88 29.55
CA GLN A 720 -21.06 -11.00 29.03
C GLN A 720 -20.39 -11.77 30.16
N PRO A 721 -20.23 -13.10 30.05
CA PRO A 721 -19.61 -13.90 31.11
C PRO A 721 -18.13 -13.56 31.35
N ILE A 722 -17.60 -13.92 32.52
CA ILE A 722 -16.21 -13.62 32.91
C ILE A 722 -15.16 -14.20 31.93
N TYR A 723 -15.47 -15.33 31.30
CA TYR A 723 -14.59 -15.99 30.32
C TYR A 723 -14.72 -15.43 28.89
N TRP A 724 -15.60 -14.44 28.66
CA TRP A 724 -15.89 -13.93 27.32
C TRP A 724 -14.65 -13.45 26.57
N TYR A 725 -13.72 -12.76 27.26
CA TYR A 725 -12.49 -12.31 26.61
C TYR A 725 -11.56 -13.44 26.17
N ILE A 726 -11.68 -14.66 26.71
CA ILE A 726 -10.97 -15.83 26.18
C ILE A 726 -11.50 -16.19 24.79
N ILE A 727 -12.82 -16.10 24.59
CA ILE A 727 -13.46 -16.31 23.27
C ILE A 727 -13.00 -15.22 22.31
N ILE A 728 -12.99 -13.96 22.75
CA ILE A 728 -12.49 -12.86 21.92
C ILE A 728 -11.01 -13.06 21.56
N LEU A 729 -10.14 -13.44 22.50
CA LEU A 729 -8.73 -13.73 22.21
C LEU A 729 -8.58 -14.84 21.14
N LYS A 730 -9.39 -15.90 21.21
CA LYS A 730 -9.40 -16.99 20.21
C LYS A 730 -9.72 -16.47 18.81
N VAL A 731 -10.78 -15.66 18.67
CA VAL A 731 -11.22 -15.11 17.38
C VAL A 731 -10.26 -14.04 16.86
N SER A 732 -9.67 -13.24 17.74
CA SER A 732 -8.87 -12.08 17.38
C SER A 732 -7.41 -12.42 17.10
N MET A 733 -6.79 -13.29 17.92
CA MET A 733 -5.38 -13.69 17.75
C MET A 733 -5.20 -14.88 16.81
N ARG A 734 -6.22 -15.74 16.63
CA ARG A 734 -6.21 -16.89 15.71
C ARG A 734 -4.95 -17.76 15.82
N LEU A 735 -4.05 -17.76 14.82
CA LEU A 735 -2.79 -18.52 14.86
C LEU A 735 -1.95 -18.19 16.09
N TRP A 736 -1.96 -16.93 16.52
CA TRP A 736 -1.24 -16.47 17.71
C TRP A 736 -1.91 -16.90 19.01
N PHE A 737 -3.21 -17.24 19.00
CA PHE A 737 -3.88 -17.86 20.14
C PHE A 737 -3.36 -19.29 20.34
N ILE A 738 -3.13 -20.05 19.27
CA ILE A 738 -2.54 -21.41 19.35
C ILE A 738 -1.14 -21.34 19.95
N SER A 739 -0.31 -20.41 19.47
CA SER A 739 1.00 -20.14 20.08
C SER A 739 0.88 -19.71 21.55
N LEU A 740 -0.15 -18.93 21.90
CA LEU A 740 -0.35 -18.42 23.25
C LEU A 740 -0.64 -19.53 24.27
N LEU A 741 -1.34 -20.60 23.86
CA LEU A 741 -1.60 -21.77 24.69
C LEU A 741 -0.31 -22.42 25.19
N GLY A 742 0.76 -22.40 24.39
CA GLY A 742 2.10 -22.82 24.81
C GLY A 742 2.89 -21.72 25.50
N ALA A 743 2.75 -20.47 25.03
CA ALA A 743 3.53 -19.34 25.53
C ALA A 743 3.24 -18.99 26.98
N LEU A 744 1.98 -19.04 27.42
CA LEU A 744 1.60 -18.75 28.81
C LEU A 744 2.24 -19.72 29.81
N PRO A 745 1.99 -21.05 29.74
CA PRO A 745 2.60 -21.99 30.69
C PRO A 745 4.12 -22.00 30.58
N TYR A 746 4.69 -21.88 29.38
CA TYR A 746 6.14 -21.79 29.21
C TYR A 746 6.74 -20.56 29.90
N SER A 747 6.07 -19.41 29.82
CA SER A 747 6.51 -18.18 30.47
C SER A 747 6.44 -18.27 31.99
N VAL A 748 5.38 -18.87 32.52
CA VAL A 748 5.24 -19.13 33.97
C VAL A 748 6.33 -20.10 34.45
N VAL A 749 6.54 -21.22 33.76
CA VAL A 749 7.61 -22.17 34.10
C VAL A 749 8.99 -21.52 33.99
N SER A 750 9.22 -20.71 32.96
CA SER A 750 10.48 -19.96 32.78
C SER A 750 10.72 -18.95 33.90
N LEU A 751 9.67 -18.31 34.41
CA LEU A 751 9.76 -17.40 35.55
C LEU A 751 10.35 -18.10 36.79
N TYR A 752 9.94 -19.34 37.05
CA TYR A 752 10.42 -20.13 38.20
C TYR A 752 11.76 -20.82 37.95
N LYS A 753 12.03 -21.30 36.73
CA LYS A 753 13.22 -22.11 36.42
C LYS A 753 14.43 -21.31 35.90
N SER A 754 14.23 -20.09 35.38
CA SER A 754 15.31 -19.30 34.81
C SER A 754 16.26 -18.81 35.91
N LYS A 755 17.57 -19.06 35.72
CA LYS A 755 18.63 -18.48 36.56
C LYS A 755 19.00 -17.05 36.17
N ASN A 756 18.49 -16.56 35.04
CA ASN A 756 18.78 -15.21 34.55
C ASN A 756 17.77 -14.21 35.15
N THR A 757 18.24 -13.38 36.09
CA THR A 757 17.44 -12.35 36.78
C THR A 757 16.75 -11.39 35.83
N LYS A 758 17.41 -10.99 34.73
CA LYS A 758 16.80 -10.09 33.73
C LYS A 758 15.59 -10.75 33.07
N THR A 759 15.71 -12.03 32.71
CA THR A 759 14.60 -12.79 32.12
C THR A 759 13.45 -12.94 33.09
N VAL A 760 13.73 -13.31 34.35
CA VAL A 760 12.74 -13.45 35.42
C VAL A 760 11.97 -12.14 35.63
N ASN A 761 12.70 -11.03 35.81
CA ASN A 761 12.11 -9.72 36.03
C ASN A 761 11.30 -9.23 34.83
N SER A 762 11.75 -9.53 33.60
CA SER A 762 11.02 -9.19 32.37
C SER A 762 9.72 -9.99 32.26
N LEU A 763 9.76 -11.30 32.54
CA LEU A 763 8.58 -12.16 32.50
C LEU A 763 7.57 -11.79 33.58
N ALA A 764 8.02 -11.52 34.81
CA ALA A 764 7.14 -11.07 35.89
C ALA A 764 6.40 -9.80 35.51
N PHE A 765 7.11 -8.81 34.94
CA PHE A 765 6.48 -7.57 34.49
C PHE A 765 5.43 -7.79 33.41
N ILE A 766 5.76 -8.58 32.37
CA ILE A 766 4.84 -8.85 31.26
C ILE A 766 3.63 -9.68 31.72
N LEU A 767 3.82 -10.65 32.61
CA LEU A 767 2.74 -11.47 33.16
C LEU A 767 1.82 -10.67 34.09
N ILE A 768 2.38 -9.79 34.94
CA ILE A 768 1.59 -8.85 35.77
C ILE A 768 0.81 -7.90 34.87
N TRP A 769 1.44 -7.36 33.82
CA TRP A 769 0.76 -6.50 32.86
C TRP A 769 -0.39 -7.23 32.16
N ALA A 770 -0.15 -8.40 31.59
CA ALA A 770 -1.19 -9.20 30.93
C ALA A 770 -2.31 -9.60 31.91
N GLY A 771 -1.93 -10.13 33.08
CA GLY A 771 -2.87 -10.62 34.09
C GLY A 771 -3.73 -9.51 34.66
N PHE A 772 -3.14 -8.35 34.98
CA PHE A 772 -3.89 -7.22 35.51
C PHE A 772 -4.90 -6.69 34.49
N ILE A 773 -4.50 -6.45 33.23
CA ILE A 773 -5.43 -5.96 32.21
C ILE A 773 -6.53 -6.97 31.92
N PHE A 774 -6.19 -8.25 31.81
CA PHE A 774 -7.19 -9.30 31.60
C PHE A 774 -8.19 -9.34 32.75
N ALA A 775 -7.73 -9.34 34.01
CA ALA A 775 -8.60 -9.34 35.18
C ALA A 775 -9.46 -8.07 35.26
N PHE A 776 -8.84 -6.90 35.08
CA PHE A 776 -9.51 -5.59 35.16
C PHE A 776 -10.69 -5.47 34.19
N PHE A 777 -10.57 -5.97 32.96
CA PHE A 777 -11.67 -5.95 32.00
C PHE A 777 -12.63 -7.14 32.12
N SER A 778 -12.20 -8.28 32.66
CA SER A 778 -13.06 -9.47 32.76
C SER A 778 -14.05 -9.40 33.94
N VAL A 779 -13.73 -8.63 34.98
CA VAL A 779 -14.58 -8.49 36.18
C VAL A 779 -15.87 -7.68 35.93
N PRO A 780 -15.84 -6.49 35.26
CA PRO A 780 -17.04 -5.70 34.98
C PRO A 780 -18.17 -6.44 34.28
N THR A 781 -19.43 -6.11 34.58
CA THR A 781 -20.63 -6.72 33.97
C THR A 781 -20.71 -6.42 32.47
N SER A 782 -20.64 -5.14 32.09
CA SER A 782 -20.72 -4.70 30.70
C SER A 782 -19.38 -4.81 29.98
N LYS A 783 -19.30 -5.58 28.89
CA LYS A 783 -18.05 -5.82 28.14
C LYS A 783 -18.16 -5.43 26.67
N LEU A 784 -17.15 -4.71 26.18
CA LEU A 784 -16.99 -4.37 24.76
C LEU A 784 -15.77 -5.06 24.17
N ILE A 785 -15.87 -5.46 22.89
CA ILE A 785 -14.86 -6.28 22.23
C ILE A 785 -13.51 -5.54 22.19
N TRP A 786 -13.52 -4.22 21.98
CA TRP A 786 -12.30 -3.41 21.85
C TRP A 786 -11.59 -3.06 23.17
N TYR A 787 -12.22 -3.27 24.34
CA TYR A 787 -11.61 -2.92 25.64
C TYR A 787 -10.27 -3.63 25.89
N ILE A 788 -10.08 -4.84 25.36
CA ILE A 788 -8.84 -5.61 25.54
C ILE A 788 -7.75 -5.29 24.51
N ILE A 789 -7.86 -4.21 23.72
CA ILE A 789 -6.76 -3.80 22.84
C ILE A 789 -5.42 -3.66 23.58
N PRO A 790 -5.35 -3.05 24.77
CA PRO A 790 -4.13 -2.99 25.58
C PRO A 790 -3.56 -4.37 25.98
N LEU A 791 -4.39 -5.42 26.03
CA LEU A 791 -3.98 -6.78 26.41
C LEU A 791 -3.18 -7.48 25.30
N TYR A 792 -3.45 -7.19 24.03
CA TYR A 792 -2.72 -7.83 22.92
C TYR A 792 -1.22 -7.55 22.96
N ILE A 793 -0.81 -6.40 23.51
CA ILE A 793 0.59 -5.98 23.61
C ILE A 793 1.42 -6.95 24.45
N PRO A 794 1.14 -7.16 25.76
CA PRO A 794 1.93 -8.10 26.55
C PRO A 794 1.76 -9.55 26.06
N LEU A 795 0.59 -9.96 25.55
CA LEU A 795 0.42 -11.31 24.97
C LEU A 795 1.29 -11.54 23.73
N ALA A 796 1.43 -10.54 22.86
CA ALA A 796 2.31 -10.61 21.70
C ALA A 796 3.79 -10.71 22.14
N VAL A 797 4.19 -10.01 23.21
CA VAL A 797 5.53 -10.14 23.79
C VAL A 797 5.79 -11.57 24.30
N LEU A 798 4.81 -12.19 24.98
CA LEU A 798 4.91 -13.58 25.44
C LEU A 798 5.03 -14.56 24.27
N ASN A 799 4.23 -14.39 23.21
CA ASN A 799 4.38 -15.17 21.98
C ASN A 799 5.77 -15.02 21.37
N GLY A 800 6.31 -13.80 21.31
CA GLY A 800 7.66 -13.54 20.83
C GLY A 800 8.72 -14.25 21.66
N TYR A 801 8.61 -14.20 22.99
CA TYR A 801 9.51 -14.92 23.90
C TYR A 801 9.45 -16.43 23.68
N PHE A 802 8.25 -17.01 23.63
CA PHE A 802 8.03 -18.45 23.48
C PHE A 802 8.61 -18.99 22.17
N VAL A 803 8.21 -18.40 21.03
CA VAL A 803 8.66 -18.87 19.70
C VAL A 803 10.17 -18.64 19.54
N SER A 804 10.71 -17.54 20.06
CA SER A 804 12.17 -17.31 20.07
C SER A 804 12.90 -18.34 20.92
N SER A 805 12.32 -18.76 22.04
CA SER A 805 12.94 -19.76 22.92
C SER A 805 12.93 -21.15 22.31
N ILE A 806 11.84 -21.54 21.63
CA ILE A 806 11.78 -22.76 20.83
C ILE A 806 12.86 -22.73 19.75
N TYR A 807 12.92 -21.66 18.96
CA TYR A 807 13.94 -21.52 17.91
C TYR A 807 15.36 -21.64 18.49
N ASN A 808 15.64 -20.94 19.58
CA ASN A 808 16.96 -20.99 20.22
C ASN A 808 17.31 -22.40 20.70
N HIS A 809 16.38 -23.11 21.35
CA HIS A 809 16.59 -24.48 21.82
C HIS A 809 16.85 -25.47 20.68
N ILE A 810 16.08 -25.38 19.59
CA ILE A 810 16.28 -26.23 18.41
C ILE A 810 17.61 -25.86 17.73
N SER A 811 17.94 -24.58 17.63
CA SER A 811 19.19 -24.11 17.00
C SER A 811 20.46 -24.53 17.74
N GLN A 812 20.38 -24.79 19.04
CA GLN A 812 21.49 -25.35 19.81
C GLN A 812 21.74 -26.82 19.47
N LYS A 813 20.69 -27.58 19.08
CA LYS A 813 20.80 -29.00 18.70
C LYS A 813 21.21 -29.21 17.25
N PHE A 814 20.87 -28.28 16.36
CA PHE A 814 21.15 -28.39 14.93
C PHE A 814 22.02 -27.22 14.46
N GLU A 815 23.31 -27.49 14.20
CA GLU A 815 24.29 -26.48 13.75
C GLU A 815 23.83 -25.71 12.50
N LEU A 816 23.11 -26.38 11.58
CA LEU A 816 22.57 -25.77 10.38
C LEU A 816 21.69 -24.54 10.67
N LEU A 817 20.94 -24.56 11.78
CA LEU A 817 20.04 -23.46 12.17
C LEU A 817 20.77 -22.25 12.74
N GLN A 818 22.06 -22.40 13.08
CA GLN A 818 22.92 -21.29 13.53
C GLN A 818 23.44 -20.47 12.36
N ASN A 819 23.36 -20.99 11.13
CA ASN A 819 23.68 -20.27 9.92
C ASN A 819 22.69 -19.09 9.72
N SER A 820 23.23 -17.88 9.49
CA SER A 820 22.39 -16.67 9.38
C SER A 820 21.51 -16.68 8.13
N VAL A 821 21.94 -17.35 7.05
CA VAL A 821 21.13 -17.53 5.83
C VAL A 821 19.95 -18.44 6.13
N VAL A 822 20.19 -19.60 6.75
CA VAL A 822 19.13 -20.55 7.12
C VAL A 822 18.14 -19.89 8.07
N LYS A 823 18.63 -19.19 9.10
CA LYS A 823 17.79 -18.39 10.00
C LYS A 823 16.94 -17.38 9.22
N PHE A 824 17.55 -16.59 8.34
CA PHE A 824 16.83 -15.61 7.54
C PHE A 824 15.74 -16.25 6.68
N LEU A 825 16.04 -17.33 5.97
CA LEU A 825 15.08 -18.06 5.14
C LEU A 825 13.92 -18.62 5.96
N LEU A 826 14.19 -19.19 7.14
CA LEU A 826 13.13 -19.67 8.04
C LEU A 826 12.19 -18.55 8.47
N PHE A 827 12.73 -17.40 8.88
CA PHE A 827 11.92 -16.25 9.26
C PHE A 827 11.21 -15.59 8.08
N TYR A 828 11.81 -15.64 6.89
CA TYR A 828 11.20 -15.17 5.65
C TYR A 828 9.99 -16.04 5.29
N ILE A 829 10.16 -17.37 5.24
CA ILE A 829 9.08 -18.33 4.98
C ILE A 829 7.98 -18.20 6.04
N PHE A 830 8.36 -18.11 7.32
CA PHE A 830 7.43 -17.84 8.41
C PHE A 830 6.61 -16.56 8.16
N GLY A 831 7.29 -15.47 7.77
CA GLY A 831 6.64 -14.22 7.41
C GLY A 831 5.64 -14.35 6.27
N ILE A 832 6.02 -15.02 5.18
CA ILE A 832 5.16 -15.26 4.01
C ILE A 832 3.94 -16.11 4.39
N VAL A 833 4.11 -17.16 5.20
CA VAL A 833 3.00 -18.01 5.65
C VAL A 833 2.01 -17.22 6.50
N ILE A 834 2.47 -16.42 7.45
CA ILE A 834 1.59 -15.59 8.29
C ILE A 834 0.91 -14.49 7.47
N LEU A 835 1.61 -13.84 6.54
CA LEU A 835 1.00 -12.83 5.66
C LEU A 835 -0.01 -13.46 4.70
N GLY A 836 0.28 -14.66 4.17
CA GLY A 836 -0.67 -15.44 3.37
C GLY A 836 -1.92 -15.80 4.17
N TYR A 837 -1.77 -16.25 5.41
CA TYR A 837 -2.91 -16.46 6.31
C TYR A 837 -3.69 -15.16 6.57
N THR A 838 -3.00 -14.06 6.84
CA THR A 838 -3.60 -12.74 7.05
C THR A 838 -4.40 -12.29 5.82
N PHE A 839 -3.89 -12.58 4.62
CA PHE A 839 -4.58 -12.35 3.35
C PHE A 839 -5.83 -13.23 3.19
N LEU A 840 -5.79 -14.49 3.62
CA LEU A 840 -6.98 -15.37 3.60
C LEU A 840 -8.08 -14.87 4.56
N VAL A 841 -7.71 -14.32 5.73
CA VAL A 841 -8.67 -13.76 6.70
C VAL A 841 -8.92 -12.26 6.51
N ARG A 842 -8.48 -11.67 5.39
CA ARG A 842 -8.47 -10.22 5.15
C ARG A 842 -9.84 -9.55 5.31
N ASN A 843 -10.93 -10.25 5.01
CA ASN A 843 -12.29 -9.71 5.10
C ASN A 843 -12.71 -9.38 6.55
N MET A 844 -12.03 -9.93 7.56
CA MET A 844 -12.23 -9.56 8.96
C MET A 844 -11.48 -8.27 9.36
N ILE A 845 -10.51 -7.86 8.56
CA ILE A 845 -9.60 -6.72 8.83
C ILE A 845 -9.98 -5.54 7.94
N TYR A 846 -10.19 -5.80 6.65
CA TYR A 846 -10.56 -4.84 5.61
C TYR A 846 -12.02 -5.10 5.25
N VAL A 847 -12.91 -4.75 6.17
CA VAL A 847 -14.35 -4.96 5.99
C VAL A 847 -14.88 -4.15 4.79
N PRO A 848 -15.87 -4.67 4.05
CA PRO A 848 -16.55 -3.92 3.00
C PRO A 848 -17.16 -2.61 3.55
N ASP A 849 -17.23 -1.60 2.71
CA ASP A 849 -17.79 -0.29 3.06
C ASP A 849 -19.32 -0.34 3.14
N SER A 850 -19.85 -0.79 4.28
CA SER A 850 -21.29 -0.94 4.51
C SER A 850 -22.04 0.38 4.67
N THR A 851 -21.34 1.47 5.02
CA THR A 851 -21.93 2.81 5.23
C THR A 851 -21.64 3.78 4.09
N GLY A 852 -20.86 3.36 3.10
CA GLY A 852 -20.41 4.21 1.99
C GLY A 852 -21.51 4.78 1.13
N SER A 853 -22.54 4.00 0.83
CA SER A 853 -23.68 4.49 0.05
C SER A 853 -24.43 5.60 0.79
N ILE A 854 -24.68 5.43 2.09
CA ILE A 854 -25.27 6.48 2.94
C ILE A 854 -24.36 7.72 2.95
N ALA A 855 -23.06 7.54 3.18
CA ALA A 855 -22.10 8.64 3.23
C ALA A 855 -22.07 9.46 1.93
N ARG A 856 -22.05 8.79 0.77
CA ARG A 856 -22.03 9.44 -0.55
C ARG A 856 -23.36 10.13 -0.86
N LEU A 857 -24.49 9.50 -0.55
CA LEU A 857 -25.82 10.07 -0.81
C LEU A 857 -26.13 11.26 0.12
N LEU A 858 -25.70 11.24 1.38
CA LEU A 858 -25.85 12.38 2.30
C LEU A 858 -25.00 13.58 1.86
N LYS A 859 -23.75 13.34 1.44
CA LYS A 859 -22.92 14.40 0.85
C LYS A 859 -23.56 14.95 -0.44
N LEU A 860 -24.09 14.07 -1.28
CA LEU A 860 -24.80 14.46 -2.50
C LEU A 860 -26.06 15.27 -2.21
N LYS A 861 -26.80 14.92 -1.17
CA LYS A 861 -27.99 15.64 -0.71
C LYS A 861 -27.65 17.10 -0.40
N ASP A 862 -26.59 17.35 0.37
CA ASP A 862 -26.17 18.72 0.70
C ASP A 862 -25.67 19.49 -0.52
N THR A 863 -24.96 18.84 -1.46
CA THR A 863 -24.49 19.52 -2.67
C THR A 863 -25.60 19.80 -3.68
N SER A 864 -26.63 18.94 -3.75
CA SER A 864 -27.69 19.05 -4.76
C SER A 864 -28.84 19.97 -4.30
N PHE A 865 -29.16 19.96 -3.00
CA PHE A 865 -30.32 20.68 -2.46
C PHE A 865 -29.96 21.75 -1.43
N GLY A 866 -28.68 21.88 -1.06
CA GLY A 866 -28.24 22.76 0.01
C GLY A 866 -28.49 22.21 1.41
N ILE A 867 -27.93 22.91 2.41
CA ILE A 867 -28.02 22.53 3.83
C ILE A 867 -29.38 22.87 4.46
N GLU A 868 -30.09 23.86 3.92
CA GLU A 868 -31.40 24.29 4.45
C GLU A 868 -32.53 23.32 4.10
N GLN A 869 -32.43 22.63 2.96
CA GLN A 869 -33.42 21.63 2.54
C GLN A 869 -33.44 20.47 3.53
N PHE A 870 -34.62 20.23 4.09
CA PHE A 870 -34.87 19.16 5.03
C PHE A 870 -34.88 17.79 4.33
N ALA A 871 -34.18 16.81 4.89
CA ALA A 871 -34.11 15.44 4.38
C ALA A 871 -34.65 14.41 5.36
N TYR A 872 -35.46 13.48 4.88
CA TYR A 872 -35.99 12.38 5.67
C TYR A 872 -35.18 11.11 5.42
N LEU A 873 -34.56 10.58 6.46
CA LEU A 873 -33.60 9.48 6.36
C LEU A 873 -34.21 8.21 6.97
N ASP A 874 -34.46 7.21 6.15
CA ASP A 874 -35.05 5.94 6.59
C ASP A 874 -34.01 5.07 7.31
N ARG A 875 -34.18 4.89 8.63
CA ARG A 875 -33.35 4.04 9.50
C ARG A 875 -31.84 4.27 9.39
N VAL A 876 -31.41 5.48 9.06
CA VAL A 876 -29.99 5.85 9.07
C VAL A 876 -29.52 6.07 10.50
N ASP A 877 -28.35 5.51 10.84
CA ASP A 877 -27.72 5.73 12.15
C ASP A 877 -27.43 7.22 12.38
N LEU A 878 -27.89 7.72 13.52
CA LEU A 878 -27.80 9.13 13.89
C LEU A 878 -26.36 9.70 13.84
N PRO A 879 -25.32 8.99 14.33
CA PRO A 879 -23.93 9.46 14.20
C PRO A 879 -23.47 9.67 12.76
N LEU A 880 -23.89 8.79 11.84
CA LEU A 880 -23.51 8.92 10.42
C LEU A 880 -24.19 10.13 9.78
N ALA A 881 -25.48 10.33 10.06
CA ALA A 881 -26.23 11.46 9.56
C ALA A 881 -25.55 12.78 9.99
N TYR A 882 -25.29 12.96 11.29
CA TYR A 882 -24.64 14.18 11.78
C TYR A 882 -23.24 14.42 11.20
N TYR A 883 -22.48 13.36 10.91
CA TYR A 883 -21.14 13.53 10.35
C TYR A 883 -21.17 13.88 8.85
N TYR A 884 -21.96 13.14 8.08
CA TYR A 884 -21.95 13.22 6.60
C TYR A 884 -22.86 14.28 6.00
N THR A 885 -23.87 14.76 6.73
CA THR A 885 -24.63 15.94 6.34
C THR A 885 -24.46 17.06 7.37
N ASP A 886 -24.26 18.28 6.88
CA ASP A 886 -24.34 19.50 7.70
C ASP A 886 -25.74 20.14 7.58
N GLY A 887 -26.63 19.58 6.75
CA GLY A 887 -28.00 20.04 6.55
C GLY A 887 -29.02 19.46 7.52
N LYS A 888 -30.25 20.00 7.46
CA LYS A 888 -31.36 19.58 8.32
C LYS A 888 -31.87 18.19 7.91
N PHE A 889 -32.10 17.32 8.89
CA PHE A 889 -32.64 15.99 8.64
C PHE A 889 -33.54 15.48 9.76
N LYS A 890 -34.34 14.45 9.45
CA LYS A 890 -35.09 13.64 10.43
C LYS A 890 -34.92 12.16 10.12
N ILE A 891 -34.56 11.39 11.14
CA ILE A 891 -34.58 9.93 11.04
C ILE A 891 -36.02 9.45 11.17
N ILE A 892 -36.45 8.57 10.26
CA ILE A 892 -37.79 7.97 10.26
C ILE A 892 -37.69 6.45 10.09
N ASP A 893 -38.72 5.73 10.51
CA ASP A 893 -38.94 4.32 10.16
C ASP A 893 -39.98 4.27 9.03
N PHE A 894 -39.54 4.55 7.81
CA PHE A 894 -40.45 4.77 6.69
C PHE A 894 -41.20 3.49 6.32
N ASN A 895 -42.50 3.58 6.09
CA ASN A 895 -43.27 2.48 5.50
C ASN A 895 -44.35 3.07 4.59
N ALA A 896 -44.32 2.69 3.32
CA ALA A 896 -45.25 3.16 2.30
C ALA A 896 -46.72 2.77 2.55
N GLU A 897 -46.96 1.66 3.26
CA GLU A 897 -48.30 1.14 3.55
C GLU A 897 -48.93 1.79 4.78
N LYS A 898 -48.14 2.55 5.56
CA LYS A 898 -48.56 3.14 6.83
C LYS A 898 -48.49 4.67 6.76
N PRO A 899 -49.62 5.37 6.55
CA PRO A 899 -49.63 6.83 6.35
C PRO A 899 -48.89 7.62 7.43
N GLU A 900 -48.95 7.18 8.69
CA GLU A 900 -48.26 7.79 9.83
C GLU A 900 -46.72 7.68 9.76
N ARG A 901 -46.20 6.81 8.91
CA ARG A 901 -44.76 6.59 8.67
C ARG A 901 -44.27 7.25 7.37
N ILE A 902 -45.11 8.04 6.71
CA ILE A 902 -44.76 8.81 5.53
C ILE A 902 -44.51 10.28 5.94
N PRO A 903 -43.41 10.91 5.49
CA PRO A 903 -43.15 12.33 5.74
C PRO A 903 -44.31 13.23 5.34
N GLN A 904 -44.87 13.99 6.27
CA GLN A 904 -45.86 15.03 5.97
C GLN A 904 -45.10 16.35 5.69
N VAL A 905 -45.26 16.89 4.48
CA VAL A 905 -44.59 18.10 3.97
C VAL A 905 -45.64 19.06 3.39
N GLY A 906 -45.40 20.36 3.53
CA GLY A 906 -46.32 21.42 3.09
C GLY A 906 -46.47 21.50 1.57
N PHE A 907 -47.44 22.30 1.12
CA PHE A 907 -47.74 22.47 -0.31
C PHE A 907 -46.58 23.10 -1.10
N ASP A 908 -45.82 23.98 -0.45
CA ASP A 908 -44.67 24.69 -1.04
C ASP A 908 -43.34 23.96 -0.80
N ASP A 909 -43.32 22.94 0.05
CA ASP A 909 -42.10 22.26 0.47
C ASP A 909 -41.73 21.13 -0.49
N LYS A 910 -40.43 20.97 -0.69
CA LYS A 910 -39.85 19.83 -1.42
C LYS A 910 -39.67 18.65 -0.47
N LEU A 911 -39.86 17.43 -0.98
CA LEU A 911 -39.55 16.21 -0.23
C LEU A 911 -38.23 15.62 -0.72
N VAL A 912 -37.20 15.66 0.12
CA VAL A 912 -35.96 14.91 -0.10
C VAL A 912 -35.92 13.75 0.86
N MET A 913 -35.72 12.54 0.34
CA MET A 913 -35.81 11.34 1.15
C MET A 913 -34.73 10.33 0.77
N LEU A 914 -34.05 9.75 1.76
CA LEU A 914 -33.08 8.69 1.57
C LEU A 914 -33.65 7.38 2.12
N THR A 915 -33.78 6.36 1.27
CA THR A 915 -34.39 5.07 1.63
C THR A 915 -33.61 3.88 1.12
N LYS A 916 -33.93 2.69 1.65
CA LYS A 916 -33.42 1.43 1.10
C LYS A 916 -34.26 1.02 -0.12
N LYS A 917 -33.62 0.46 -1.17
CA LYS A 917 -34.18 0.11 -2.49
C LYS A 917 -35.53 -0.64 -2.52
N GLY A 918 -35.86 -1.41 -1.50
CA GLY A 918 -37.12 -2.17 -1.43
C GLY A 918 -38.17 -1.61 -0.50
N ARG A 919 -37.90 -0.47 0.17
CA ARG A 919 -38.84 0.11 1.15
C ARG A 919 -39.70 1.21 0.55
N PHE A 920 -39.23 1.85 -0.51
CA PHE A 920 -39.91 2.96 -1.18
C PHE A 920 -40.70 2.48 -2.40
N VAL A 921 -41.84 3.12 -2.64
CA VAL A 921 -42.68 2.96 -3.83
C VAL A 921 -42.65 4.25 -4.63
N ASP A 922 -42.57 4.12 -5.94
CA ASP A 922 -42.30 5.18 -6.92
C ASP A 922 -43.27 6.38 -6.82
N LYS A 923 -44.45 6.15 -6.22
CA LYS A 923 -45.48 7.15 -5.92
C LYS A 923 -45.99 6.97 -4.49
N LEU A 924 -45.93 8.04 -3.71
CA LEU A 924 -46.52 8.08 -2.36
C LEU A 924 -48.01 8.44 -2.41
N PRO A 925 -48.86 7.94 -1.49
CA PRO A 925 -50.31 8.19 -1.50
C PRO A 925 -50.72 9.66 -1.47
N GLN A 926 -49.87 10.53 -0.94
CA GLN A 926 -50.13 11.98 -0.77
C GLN A 926 -49.68 12.84 -1.96
N TYR A 927 -49.18 12.21 -3.03
CA TYR A 927 -48.73 12.85 -4.26
C TYR A 927 -49.39 12.18 -5.46
N ASP A 928 -49.90 12.98 -6.39
CA ASP A 928 -50.53 12.46 -7.62
C ASP A 928 -49.50 12.18 -8.73
N TYR A 929 -48.23 12.51 -8.47
CA TYR A 929 -47.08 12.33 -9.36
C TYR A 929 -45.97 11.50 -8.70
N TYR A 930 -45.01 11.09 -9.51
CA TYR A 930 -43.92 10.17 -9.13
C TYR A 930 -42.72 10.91 -8.56
N ALA A 931 -41.98 10.22 -7.69
CA ALA A 931 -40.66 10.67 -7.23
C ALA A 931 -39.65 10.67 -8.38
N THR A 932 -38.71 11.61 -8.36
CA THR A 932 -37.50 11.54 -9.16
C THR A 932 -36.38 10.85 -8.38
N VAL A 933 -35.71 9.88 -9.01
CA VAL A 933 -34.48 9.30 -8.47
C VAL A 933 -33.33 10.27 -8.73
N VAL A 934 -32.79 10.88 -7.67
CA VAL A 934 -31.62 11.77 -7.77
C VAL A 934 -30.39 10.93 -8.05
N LYS A 935 -30.19 9.89 -7.24
CA LYS A 935 -29.13 8.91 -7.41
C LYS A 935 -29.45 7.63 -6.68
N GLU A 936 -29.13 6.54 -7.33
CA GLU A 936 -29.07 5.20 -6.75
C GLU A 936 -27.61 4.87 -6.43
N ASP A 937 -27.34 4.40 -5.21
CA ASP A 937 -26.01 3.98 -4.78
C ASP A 937 -26.12 2.79 -3.81
N GLY A 938 -25.59 1.64 -4.23
CA GLY A 938 -25.66 0.40 -3.45
C GLY A 938 -27.11 0.02 -3.13
N ASP A 939 -27.42 -0.18 -1.86
CA ASP A 939 -28.76 -0.53 -1.37
C ASP A 939 -29.67 0.68 -1.13
N TYR A 940 -29.17 1.91 -1.34
CA TYR A 940 -29.87 3.13 -0.98
C TYR A 940 -30.19 3.99 -2.20
N ILE A 941 -31.29 4.73 -2.10
CA ILE A 941 -31.74 5.68 -3.12
C ILE A 941 -32.00 7.03 -2.45
N LEU A 942 -31.53 8.10 -3.09
CA LEU A 942 -31.93 9.47 -2.77
C LEU A 942 -33.07 9.88 -3.71
N TRP A 943 -34.24 10.07 -3.13
CA TRP A 943 -35.49 10.45 -3.79
C TRP A 943 -35.76 11.94 -3.64
N TYR A 944 -36.43 12.49 -4.66
CA TYR A 944 -36.85 13.88 -4.72
C TYR A 944 -38.30 13.98 -5.22
N TYR A 945 -39.15 14.65 -4.46
CA TYR A 945 -40.38 15.25 -4.98
C TYR A 945 -40.20 16.76 -5.03
N GLU A 946 -40.53 17.33 -6.19
CA GLU A 946 -40.74 18.76 -6.33
C GLU A 946 -41.88 19.23 -5.43
N SER A 947 -41.96 20.53 -5.11
CA SER A 947 -43.11 21.02 -4.34
C SER A 947 -44.41 20.86 -5.13
N LYS A 948 -45.53 20.62 -4.44
CA LYS A 948 -46.84 20.49 -5.09
C LYS A 948 -47.17 21.75 -5.88
N ARG A 949 -46.87 22.93 -5.35
CA ARG A 949 -47.03 24.19 -6.07
C ARG A 949 -46.26 24.21 -7.39
N ASN A 950 -44.96 23.93 -7.36
CA ASN A 950 -44.12 24.01 -8.56
C ASN A 950 -44.54 22.97 -9.59
N TYR A 951 -44.87 21.75 -9.15
CA TYR A 951 -45.37 20.70 -10.03
C TYR A 951 -46.66 21.13 -10.74
N TYR A 952 -47.67 21.58 -9.99
CA TYR A 952 -48.95 21.99 -10.57
C TYR A 952 -48.82 23.24 -11.44
N THR A 953 -47.97 24.20 -11.06
CA THR A 953 -47.68 25.40 -11.87
C THR A 953 -47.02 25.01 -13.20
N SER A 954 -46.02 24.12 -13.16
CA SER A 954 -45.34 23.65 -14.37
C SER A 954 -46.26 22.81 -15.27
N ALA A 955 -47.11 21.98 -14.66
CA ALA A 955 -48.10 21.19 -15.39
C ALA A 955 -49.15 22.08 -16.06
N LEU A 956 -49.55 23.16 -15.39
CA LEU A 956 -50.46 24.17 -15.92
C LEU A 956 -49.81 24.95 -17.08
N GLU A 957 -48.54 25.36 -16.94
CA GLU A 957 -47.79 26.02 -18.02
C GLU A 957 -47.63 25.11 -19.25
N ASP A 958 -47.31 23.82 -19.05
CA ASP A 958 -47.20 22.85 -20.15
C ASP A 958 -48.57 22.59 -20.79
N ALA A 959 -49.64 22.50 -20.00
CA ALA A 959 -51.01 22.42 -20.49
C ALA A 959 -51.39 23.65 -21.33
N ASN A 960 -51.12 24.86 -20.83
CA ASN A 960 -51.34 26.12 -21.55
C ASN A 960 -50.52 26.19 -22.85
N LYS A 961 -49.28 25.71 -22.84
CA LYS A 961 -48.42 25.66 -24.02
C LYS A 961 -48.94 24.68 -25.06
N ARG A 962 -49.29 23.45 -24.66
CA ARG A 962 -49.90 22.45 -25.56
C ARG A 962 -51.23 22.94 -26.11
N TRP A 963 -52.00 23.65 -25.29
CA TRP A 963 -53.23 24.30 -25.71
C TRP A 963 -52.98 25.39 -26.75
N ALA A 964 -51.99 26.26 -26.54
CA ALA A 964 -51.58 27.27 -27.51
C ALA A 964 -51.08 26.64 -28.82
N GLU A 965 -50.32 25.54 -28.76
CA GLU A 965 -49.87 24.78 -29.94
C GLU A 965 -51.04 24.12 -30.68
N LEU A 966 -51.99 23.53 -29.95
CA LEU A 966 -53.21 22.94 -30.52
C LEU A 966 -54.08 24.03 -31.18
N SER A 967 -54.31 25.14 -30.49
CA SER A 967 -55.05 26.30 -30.99
C SER A 967 -54.38 26.92 -32.22
N ALA A 968 -53.06 27.05 -32.24
CA ALA A 968 -52.30 27.49 -33.41
C ALA A 968 -52.38 26.50 -34.58
N THR A 969 -52.33 25.19 -34.30
CA THR A 969 -52.48 24.13 -35.32
C THR A 969 -53.88 24.13 -35.92
N ILE A 970 -54.91 24.30 -35.09
CA ILE A 970 -56.29 24.51 -35.55
C ILE A 970 -56.37 25.81 -36.36
N THR A 971 -55.81 26.91 -35.91
CA THR A 971 -55.84 28.17 -36.68
C THR A 971 -55.10 28.05 -38.04
N GLN A 972 -54.00 27.30 -38.10
CA GLN A 972 -53.18 27.13 -39.30
C GLN A 972 -53.77 26.14 -40.31
N LYS A 973 -54.32 24.99 -39.86
CA LYS A 973 -55.07 24.07 -40.74
C LYS A 973 -56.33 24.72 -41.31
N TYR A 974 -56.90 25.71 -40.60
CA TYR A 974 -58.21 26.26 -40.93
C TYR A 974 -58.18 27.67 -41.56
N LYS A 975 -57.00 28.26 -41.80
CA LYS A 975 -56.85 29.33 -42.82
C LYS A 975 -57.34 28.90 -44.22
N VAL A 976 -57.54 27.61 -44.44
CA VAL A 976 -58.14 27.02 -45.66
C VAL A 976 -59.68 27.17 -45.69
N VAL A 977 -60.34 27.48 -44.57
CA VAL A 977 -61.81 27.47 -44.41
C VAL A 977 -62.47 28.85 -44.60
N ILE A 978 -61.69 29.93 -44.76
CA ILE A 978 -62.23 31.29 -44.98
C ILE A 978 -63.03 31.41 -46.31
N ASN A 979 -62.95 30.39 -47.19
CA ASN A 979 -63.76 30.27 -48.42
C ASN A 979 -64.89 29.22 -48.33
N ALA A 980 -65.26 28.74 -47.14
CA ALA A 980 -66.29 27.72 -46.94
C ALA A 980 -67.73 28.30 -46.83
N PRO A 981 -68.79 27.50 -47.12
CA PRO A 981 -70.20 27.92 -47.04
C PRO A 981 -70.65 28.38 -45.63
N LEU A 982 -71.65 29.27 -45.59
CA LEU A 982 -72.13 29.96 -44.38
C LEU A 982 -72.54 29.03 -43.22
N GLU A 983 -73.07 27.84 -43.52
CA GLU A 983 -73.48 26.84 -42.52
C GLU A 983 -72.29 26.27 -41.73
N MET A 984 -71.14 26.06 -42.40
CA MET A 984 -69.91 25.67 -41.71
C MET A 984 -69.33 26.79 -40.85
N GLN A 985 -69.61 28.06 -41.17
CA GLN A 985 -69.18 29.19 -40.34
C GLN A 985 -69.99 29.29 -39.03
N GLN A 986 -71.26 28.87 -39.02
CA GLN A 986 -72.10 28.88 -37.82
C GLN A 986 -71.78 27.73 -36.86
N GLU A 987 -71.60 26.49 -37.35
CA GLU A 987 -71.09 25.39 -36.52
C GLU A 987 -69.70 25.71 -35.95
N TYR A 988 -68.89 26.46 -36.71
CA TYR A 988 -67.57 26.93 -36.28
C TYR A 988 -67.63 27.93 -35.12
N SER A 989 -68.53 28.93 -35.16
CA SER A 989 -68.74 29.86 -34.03
C SER A 989 -69.03 29.08 -32.75
N LEU A 990 -69.90 28.07 -32.84
CA LEU A 990 -70.29 27.23 -31.72
C LEU A 990 -69.13 26.38 -31.18
N LEU A 991 -68.23 25.91 -32.05
CA LEU A 991 -67.06 25.15 -31.65
C LEU A 991 -66.00 26.05 -30.99
N VAL A 992 -65.77 27.25 -31.52
CA VAL A 992 -64.87 28.25 -30.93
C VAL A 992 -65.38 28.72 -29.58
N ASP A 993 -66.69 28.96 -29.46
CA ASP A 993 -67.32 29.33 -28.20
C ASP A 993 -67.19 28.21 -27.15
N LYS A 994 -67.38 26.93 -27.54
CA LYS A 994 -67.12 25.79 -26.65
C LYS A 994 -65.64 25.67 -26.27
N VAL A 995 -64.72 25.91 -27.21
CA VAL A 995 -63.28 25.86 -26.96
C VAL A 995 -62.85 26.97 -26.00
N ASN A 996 -63.43 28.18 -26.14
CA ASN A 996 -63.24 29.29 -25.22
C ASN A 996 -63.88 29.02 -23.84
N GLU A 997 -65.07 28.40 -23.80
CA GLU A 997 -65.73 27.98 -22.56
C GLU A 997 -64.88 26.96 -21.79
N TYR A 998 -64.26 25.98 -22.48
CA TYR A 998 -63.31 25.06 -21.84
C TYR A 998 -62.03 25.75 -21.36
N SER A 999 -61.57 26.79 -22.06
CA SER A 999 -60.44 27.63 -21.63
C SER A 999 -60.78 28.44 -20.36
N ASP A 1000 -61.98 28.99 -20.28
CA ASP A 1000 -62.46 29.73 -19.12
C ASP A 1000 -62.68 28.81 -17.91
N ILE A 1001 -63.15 27.57 -18.13
CA ILE A 1001 -63.24 26.54 -17.09
C ILE A 1001 -61.86 26.14 -16.56
N LEU A 1002 -60.85 26.02 -17.43
CA LEU A 1002 -59.47 25.77 -17.04
C LEU A 1002 -58.84 26.94 -16.26
N MET A 1003 -59.19 28.19 -16.58
CA MET A 1003 -58.80 29.37 -15.82
C MET A 1003 -59.55 29.54 -14.50
N LEU A 1004 -60.79 29.06 -14.39
CA LEU A 1004 -61.55 29.02 -13.13
C LEU A 1004 -61.06 27.91 -12.17
N HIS A 1005 -60.30 26.94 -12.68
CA HIS A 1005 -59.63 25.90 -11.89
C HIS A 1005 -58.19 26.28 -11.48
N GLN A 1006 -57.61 27.34 -12.05
CA GLN A 1006 -56.40 28.04 -11.54
C GLN A 1006 -56.72 28.71 -10.21
#